data_AF-A0A812UPL4-F1
#
_entry.id   AF-A0A812UPL4-F1
#
_cell.length_a   1.000
_cell.length_b   1.000
_cell.length_c   1.000
_cell.angle_alpha   90.00
_cell.angle_beta   90.00
_cell.angle_gamma   90.00
#
_symmetry.space_group_name_H-M   'P 1'
#
loop_
_entity.id
_entity.type
_entity.pdbx_description
1 polymer ?
#
loop_
_entity_poly.entity_id
_entity_poly.type
_entity_poly.pdbx_seq_one_letter_code
_entity_poly.pdbx_strand_id
1 'polypeptide(L)'
;MSSAKYHLFLLSLLLSLIPSAAVRESLLSDGPATVHAFYAADEPQIDGLSASIHSLLVSCSQPQRLVVDVAVKAAVLPAFQAHFGMKDKSLSVGTTLGATIRLHALDEVKMNKLFKYQSNHYHERASLAKSIEKYARLFLDGLLPDAIVVYLDTDVVVQADVLVLADRFAASGKTMAFVERVPRVSLSDYVYPRNVSDAEFTKLGISKAALLAAENATEYNAGVLVVNTKRWASQGYMDKVTHWLRINYLLHGKLFRGNDQTLLMLSFEVWRQPGDFIVVEREWNVEVHHQLTTDGDFLAHQAKILHFNGDRKPWLPSEAADPLVKELFRPHLERFASLLEAEQAHGQQHQMQPMMAALIALVLALALLAVVKVSYDWTNTMSPAESALHVNLMVCFQGFMNYSSVVLCAYPLCLALNLSNAASMSGLLIGVFMESSAVGMGVSWKILNVYPDIWRVHIKTYLVTGLSCQFLGALVFCKVALAVKYGQTHDTLILTLLAARIVQGFGHGLNDQFMKCCIVKLAPAVDRPRHSMKKFVSNTMGIGGGPIIIAIAYFFFHDEGGDVAGMGLGAQISMLTAQWQLTMTITVLVAAVLLYPSLEDVSDFGKATSIVGGHQTAVLLASIFLDALRGFITSGVEAASCLLLQDHFEWRQDSIGFCIGLTFCLVVPAYMLHKQYQARYSDIAWIRIYTGIAMLATALLGTAKQPLGILAADSIIFPSIYLAGALNMGILNTSVFPDGSLLDANNVMLINGIISNGIGRFAGPIFSRSLIAHLGQKAYASCQALAIGSILASSGMLRAPM
;
A
#
# COMPACT_ATOMS: atom_id res chain seq x y z
N MET A 1 22.71 11.97 31.14
CA MET A 1 21.88 12.62 30.09
C MET A 1 22.27 12.06 28.73
N SER A 2 21.36 11.61 27.87
CA SER A 2 20.63 10.34 27.98
C SER A 2 20.80 9.61 26.63
N SER A 3 21.06 8.30 26.63
CA SER A 3 21.20 7.51 25.38
C SER A 3 19.90 7.48 24.56
N ALA A 4 18.77 7.86 25.18
CA ALA A 4 17.49 8.07 24.52
C ALA A 4 17.56 9.11 23.38
N LYS A 5 18.34 10.19 23.51
CA LYS A 5 18.51 11.18 22.43
C LYS A 5 19.27 10.62 21.22
N TYR A 6 20.24 9.73 21.46
CA TYR A 6 20.97 9.04 20.39
C TYR A 6 20.09 8.02 19.66
N HIS A 7 19.22 7.30 20.37
CA HIS A 7 18.26 6.38 19.74
C HIS A 7 17.17 7.10 18.95
N LEU A 8 16.65 8.24 19.45
CA LEU A 8 15.73 9.11 18.71
C LEU A 8 16.39 9.75 17.48
N PHE A 9 17.68 10.12 17.56
CA PHE A 9 18.42 10.68 16.43
C PHE A 9 18.72 9.64 15.35
N LEU A 10 19.08 8.41 15.74
CA LEU A 10 19.25 7.29 14.80
C LEU A 10 17.92 6.89 14.15
N LEU A 11 16.81 6.91 14.90
CA LEU A 11 15.48 6.68 14.36
C LEU A 11 15.08 7.81 13.39
N SER A 12 15.36 9.08 13.71
CA SER A 12 15.09 10.20 12.79
C SER A 12 15.97 10.17 11.53
N LEU A 13 17.21 9.69 11.64
CA LEU A 13 18.13 9.53 10.52
C LEU A 13 17.69 8.35 9.61
N LEU A 14 17.21 7.26 10.20
CA LEU A 14 16.63 6.12 9.47
C LEU A 14 15.31 6.50 8.78
N LEU A 15 14.46 7.29 9.44
CA LEU A 15 13.24 7.86 8.87
C LEU A 15 13.54 8.91 7.78
N SER A 16 14.69 9.59 7.85
CA SER A 16 15.11 10.54 6.81
C SER A 16 15.57 9.87 5.50
N LEU A 17 15.87 8.57 5.53
CA LEU A 17 16.25 7.77 4.37
C LEU A 17 15.04 7.18 3.62
N ILE A 18 13.83 7.43 4.10
CA ILE A 18 12.59 7.04 3.43
C ILE A 18 12.40 7.93 2.19
N PRO A 19 12.31 7.37 0.97
CA PRO A 19 12.34 8.13 -0.29
C PRO A 19 11.15 9.10 -0.51
N SER A 20 10.06 8.94 0.23
CA SER A 20 8.81 9.69 0.02
C SER A 20 8.46 10.58 1.23
N ALA A 21 8.24 11.88 0.97
CA ALA A 21 7.68 12.82 1.94
C ALA A 21 6.27 12.40 2.38
N ALA A 22 5.48 11.81 1.47
CA ALA A 22 4.16 11.26 1.77
C ALA A 22 4.21 10.05 2.73
N VAL A 23 5.32 9.31 2.77
CA VAL A 23 5.52 8.21 3.74
C VAL A 23 6.01 8.74 5.08
N ARG A 24 6.80 9.82 5.10
CA ARG A 24 7.17 10.51 6.35
C ARG A 24 5.93 11.14 7.02
N GLU A 25 4.97 11.59 6.23
CA GLU A 25 3.65 12.04 6.67
C GLU A 25 2.75 10.85 7.03
N SER A 26 2.68 9.79 6.23
CA SER A 26 1.92 8.54 6.51
C SER A 26 2.36 7.81 7.78
N LEU A 27 3.66 7.84 8.10
CA LEU A 27 4.24 7.22 9.31
C LEU A 27 3.94 8.01 10.60
N LEU A 28 3.46 9.24 10.48
CA LEU A 28 3.06 10.11 11.58
C LEU A 28 1.57 10.48 11.56
N SER A 29 0.86 10.12 10.48
CA SER A 29 -0.56 10.40 10.33
C SER A 29 -1.37 9.13 10.55
N ASP A 30 -2.26 9.16 11.54
CA ASP A 30 -3.64 8.81 11.22
C ASP A 30 -4.03 9.73 10.03
N GLY A 31 -3.79 9.28 8.79
CA GLY A 31 -4.07 10.04 7.59
C GLY A 31 -5.58 10.24 7.51
N PRO A 32 -6.10 11.46 7.59
CA PRO A 32 -7.53 11.63 7.66
C PRO A 32 -8.14 11.50 6.26
N ALA A 33 -9.32 10.88 6.18
CA ALA A 33 -9.98 10.51 4.93
C ALA A 33 -10.00 11.66 3.91
N THR A 34 -9.85 11.33 2.63
CA THR A 34 -10.03 12.26 1.51
C THR A 34 -11.41 12.90 1.59
N VAL A 35 -11.47 14.23 1.44
CA VAL A 35 -12.72 15.00 1.47
C VAL A 35 -12.96 15.57 0.08
N HIS A 36 -14.18 15.42 -0.41
CA HIS A 36 -14.58 15.93 -1.72
C HIS A 36 -15.28 17.28 -1.55
N ALA A 37 -14.75 18.33 -2.16
CA ALA A 37 -15.43 19.61 -2.29
C ALA A 37 -16.12 19.64 -3.67
N PHE A 38 -17.44 19.69 -3.69
CA PHE A 38 -18.21 19.55 -4.93
C PHE A 38 -18.88 20.86 -5.34
N TYR A 39 -18.73 21.20 -6.61
CA TYR A 39 -19.34 22.34 -7.28
C TYR A 39 -20.17 21.89 -8.47
N ALA A 40 -21.23 22.63 -8.76
CA ALA A 40 -21.95 22.56 -10.03
C ALA A 40 -21.95 23.92 -10.69
N ALA A 41 -21.43 24.01 -11.92
CA ALA A 41 -21.17 25.29 -12.56
C ALA A 41 -21.61 25.34 -14.02
N ASP A 42 -22.10 26.50 -14.45
CA ASP A 42 -22.23 26.86 -15.85
C ASP A 42 -21.05 27.74 -16.33
N GLU A 43 -20.88 27.89 -17.64
CA GLU A 43 -19.76 28.66 -18.21
C GLU A 43 -19.72 30.13 -17.72
N PRO A 44 -20.84 30.86 -17.59
CA PRO A 44 -20.84 32.21 -17.01
C PRO A 44 -20.39 32.31 -15.54
N GLN A 45 -20.39 31.20 -14.80
CA GLN A 45 -19.96 31.14 -13.40
C GLN A 45 -18.47 30.83 -13.22
N ILE A 46 -17.70 30.65 -14.31
CA ILE A 46 -16.31 30.17 -14.22
C ILE A 46 -15.42 31.05 -13.35
N ASP A 47 -15.60 32.37 -13.39
CA ASP A 47 -14.88 33.32 -12.54
C ASP A 47 -15.30 33.21 -11.06
N GLY A 48 -16.60 33.04 -10.81
CA GLY A 48 -17.15 32.72 -9.49
C GLY A 48 -16.47 31.49 -8.90
N LEU A 49 -16.52 30.41 -9.67
CA LEU A 49 -15.94 29.13 -9.30
C LEU A 49 -14.42 29.24 -9.05
N SER A 50 -13.67 29.92 -9.93
CA SER A 50 -12.22 30.12 -9.76
C SER A 50 -11.88 30.81 -8.44
N ALA A 51 -12.58 31.88 -8.09
CA ALA A 51 -12.38 32.56 -6.81
C ALA A 51 -12.73 31.66 -5.62
N SER A 52 -13.83 30.90 -5.74
CA SER A 52 -14.26 29.96 -4.70
C SER A 52 -13.23 28.86 -4.47
N ILE A 53 -12.77 28.19 -5.53
CA ILE A 53 -11.73 27.15 -5.46
C ILE A 53 -10.44 27.71 -4.86
N HIS A 54 -10.01 28.90 -5.30
CA HIS A 54 -8.82 29.51 -4.72
C HIS A 54 -9.00 29.75 -3.22
N SER A 55 -10.10 30.38 -2.80
CA SER A 55 -10.39 30.64 -1.38
C SER A 55 -10.46 29.35 -0.55
N LEU A 56 -11.06 28.29 -1.10
CA LEU A 56 -11.14 26.97 -0.48
C LEU A 56 -9.75 26.40 -0.21
N LEU A 57 -8.87 26.41 -1.21
CA LEU A 57 -7.57 25.77 -1.12
C LEU A 57 -6.61 26.54 -0.22
N VAL A 58 -6.61 27.88 -0.25
CA VAL A 58 -5.71 28.68 0.60
C VAL A 58 -6.16 28.73 2.06
N SER A 59 -7.45 28.56 2.33
CA SER A 59 -8.01 28.54 3.69
C SER A 59 -7.98 27.15 4.33
N CYS A 60 -7.59 26.11 3.59
CA CYS A 60 -7.51 24.74 4.06
C CYS A 60 -6.14 24.45 4.68
N SER A 61 -6.13 23.78 5.84
CA SER A 61 -4.88 23.43 6.53
C SER A 61 -4.12 22.28 5.88
N GLN A 62 -4.82 21.41 5.16
CA GLN A 62 -4.26 20.23 4.47
C GLN A 62 -4.87 20.09 3.07
N PRO A 63 -4.55 20.99 2.11
CA PRO A 63 -5.17 21.00 0.79
C PRO A 63 -4.98 19.68 0.02
N GLN A 64 -3.92 18.92 0.30
CA GLN A 64 -3.67 17.59 -0.27
C GLN A 64 -4.74 16.54 0.06
N ARG A 65 -5.58 16.78 1.08
CA ARG A 65 -6.75 15.93 1.39
C ARG A 65 -7.99 16.26 0.56
N LEU A 66 -7.98 17.39 -0.15
CA LEU A 66 -9.12 17.87 -0.92
C LEU A 66 -9.05 17.40 -2.37
N VAL A 67 -10.16 16.84 -2.83
CA VAL A 67 -10.47 16.71 -4.25
C VAL A 67 -11.60 17.69 -4.58
N VAL A 68 -11.36 18.61 -5.50
CA VAL A 68 -12.32 19.60 -5.96
C VAL A 68 -13.03 19.05 -7.19
N ASP A 69 -14.24 18.55 -7.02
CA ASP A 69 -15.05 17.97 -8.09
C ASP A 69 -16.00 19.02 -8.66
N VAL A 70 -15.93 19.30 -9.96
CA VAL A 70 -16.74 20.30 -10.66
C VAL A 70 -17.59 19.61 -11.72
N ALA A 71 -18.91 19.64 -11.55
CA ALA A 71 -19.85 19.11 -12.54
C ALA A 71 -20.31 20.20 -13.52
N VAL A 72 -20.16 19.90 -14.81
CA VAL A 72 -20.49 20.81 -15.93
C VAL A 72 -21.21 20.06 -17.06
N LYS A 73 -21.89 20.79 -17.95
CA LYS A 73 -22.41 20.19 -19.19
C LYS A 73 -21.27 19.71 -20.09
N ALA A 74 -21.50 18.61 -20.80
CA ALA A 74 -20.53 18.09 -21.76
C ALA A 74 -20.14 19.13 -22.83
N ALA A 75 -21.10 19.99 -23.24
CA ALA A 75 -20.88 21.03 -24.25
C ALA A 75 -19.91 22.14 -23.80
N VAL A 76 -19.83 22.44 -22.50
CA VAL A 76 -18.98 23.52 -21.96
C VAL A 76 -17.68 22.98 -21.35
N LEU A 77 -17.53 21.66 -21.28
CA LEU A 77 -16.34 20.99 -20.75
C LEU A 77 -15.02 21.52 -21.36
N PRO A 78 -14.92 21.77 -22.69
CA PRO A 78 -13.70 22.33 -23.27
C PRO A 78 -13.34 23.73 -22.75
N ALA A 79 -14.34 24.57 -22.44
CA ALA A 79 -14.10 25.90 -21.88
C ALA A 79 -13.50 25.82 -20.48
N PHE A 80 -14.01 24.92 -19.64
CA PHE A 80 -13.47 24.66 -18.30
C PHE A 80 -12.08 24.02 -18.35
N GLN A 81 -11.85 23.08 -19.27
CA GLN A 81 -10.52 22.48 -19.49
C GLN A 81 -9.49 23.56 -19.84
N ALA A 82 -9.82 24.44 -20.78
CA ALA A 82 -8.94 25.54 -21.18
C ALA A 82 -8.65 26.49 -20.01
N HIS A 83 -9.69 26.87 -19.24
CA HIS A 83 -9.55 27.80 -18.12
C HIS A 83 -8.75 27.22 -16.95
N PHE A 84 -8.84 25.92 -16.72
CA PHE A 84 -8.08 25.22 -15.66
C PHE A 84 -6.72 24.69 -16.13
N GLY A 85 -6.28 25.05 -17.34
CA GLY A 85 -4.98 24.59 -17.86
C GLY A 85 -4.90 23.07 -18.08
N MET A 86 -6.04 22.41 -18.27
CA MET A 86 -6.10 20.96 -18.51
C MET A 86 -5.68 20.65 -19.96
N LYS A 87 -4.85 19.60 -20.14
CA LYS A 87 -4.48 19.09 -21.47
C LYS A 87 -5.72 18.62 -22.24
N ASP A 88 -5.64 18.61 -23.57
CA ASP A 88 -6.72 18.13 -24.44
C ASP A 88 -7.20 16.73 -23.99
N LYS A 89 -8.49 16.63 -23.65
CA LYS A 89 -9.19 15.46 -23.09
C LYS A 89 -8.89 15.09 -21.62
N SER A 90 -8.03 15.79 -20.90
CA SER A 90 -7.85 15.57 -19.45
C SER A 90 -9.06 16.07 -18.67
N LEU A 91 -9.51 15.30 -17.68
CA LEU A 91 -10.59 15.68 -16.77
C LEU A 91 -10.09 16.05 -15.38
N SER A 92 -8.78 16.14 -15.18
CA SER A 92 -8.22 16.53 -13.88
C SER A 92 -6.89 17.27 -14.03
N VAL A 93 -6.58 18.09 -13.03
CA VAL A 93 -5.31 18.83 -12.90
C VAL A 93 -4.91 18.90 -11.43
N GLY A 94 -3.60 18.77 -11.16
CA GLY A 94 -3.03 19.04 -9.85
C GLY A 94 -2.88 20.55 -9.61
N THR A 95 -2.87 20.94 -8.34
CA THR A 95 -2.63 22.33 -7.95
C THR A 95 -1.28 22.45 -7.24
N THR A 96 -0.68 23.64 -7.24
CA THR A 96 0.58 23.93 -6.55
C THR A 96 0.52 23.71 -5.03
N LEU A 97 -0.68 23.58 -4.46
CA LEU A 97 -0.93 23.29 -3.05
C LEU A 97 -1.19 21.80 -2.76
N GLY A 98 -1.11 20.92 -3.77
CA GLY A 98 -1.26 19.47 -3.64
C GLY A 98 -2.70 18.95 -3.73
N ALA A 99 -3.70 19.82 -3.87
CA ALA A 99 -5.09 19.41 -4.13
C ALA A 99 -5.29 19.01 -5.61
N THR A 100 -6.30 18.20 -5.90
CA THR A 100 -6.68 17.83 -7.28
C THR A 100 -8.01 18.48 -7.67
N ILE A 101 -8.07 19.12 -8.84
CA ILE A 101 -9.33 19.59 -9.45
C ILE A 101 -9.76 18.58 -10.50
N ARG A 102 -11.03 18.13 -10.47
CA ARG A 102 -11.62 17.15 -11.40
C ARG A 102 -12.89 17.70 -12.02
N LEU A 103 -13.05 17.53 -13.34
CA LEU A 103 -14.26 17.84 -14.08
C LEU A 103 -15.12 16.59 -14.28
N HIS A 104 -16.42 16.75 -14.09
CA HIS A 104 -17.43 15.74 -14.36
C HIS A 104 -18.37 16.23 -15.46
N ALA A 105 -18.45 15.49 -16.56
CA ALA A 105 -19.42 15.75 -17.61
C ALA A 105 -20.78 15.16 -17.22
N LEU A 106 -21.79 16.02 -17.07
CA LEU A 106 -23.15 15.59 -16.76
C LEU A 106 -23.81 14.87 -17.94
N ASP A 107 -24.44 13.72 -17.68
CA ASP A 107 -25.24 12.99 -18.68
C ASP A 107 -26.56 13.72 -18.95
N GLU A 108 -26.54 14.57 -19.98
CA GLU A 108 -27.70 15.36 -20.37
C GLU A 108 -28.91 14.50 -20.73
N VAL A 109 -28.73 13.31 -21.29
CA VAL A 109 -29.83 12.42 -21.69
C VAL A 109 -30.53 11.88 -20.45
N LYS A 110 -29.76 11.38 -19.49
CA LYS A 110 -30.28 10.87 -18.21
C LYS A 110 -30.95 11.99 -17.43
N MET A 111 -30.28 13.14 -17.31
CA MET A 111 -30.79 14.31 -16.61
C MET A 111 -32.10 14.80 -17.26
N ASN A 112 -32.15 15.00 -18.58
CA ASN A 112 -33.37 15.45 -19.26
C ASN A 112 -34.54 14.45 -19.14
N LYS A 113 -34.27 13.14 -19.07
CA LYS A 113 -35.32 12.14 -18.79
C LYS A 113 -35.95 12.28 -17.40
N LEU A 114 -35.15 12.69 -16.41
CA LEU A 114 -35.61 13.00 -15.06
C LEU A 114 -36.33 14.37 -15.03
N PHE A 115 -35.82 15.38 -15.76
CA PHE A 115 -36.36 16.75 -15.75
C PHE A 115 -37.53 17.01 -16.69
N LYS A 116 -37.91 16.06 -17.56
CA LYS A 116 -39.16 16.18 -18.34
C LYS A 116 -40.40 16.42 -17.46
N TYR A 117 -40.32 16.03 -16.19
CA TYR A 117 -41.36 16.21 -15.18
C TYR A 117 -41.40 17.64 -14.61
N GLN A 118 -40.38 18.46 -14.86
CA GLN A 118 -40.22 19.79 -14.27
C GLN A 118 -40.44 20.93 -15.28
N SER A 119 -40.13 20.72 -16.56
CA SER A 119 -40.06 21.76 -17.60
C SER A 119 -41.37 22.49 -17.91
N ASN A 120 -42.53 21.95 -17.52
CA ASN A 120 -43.81 22.46 -18.00
C ASN A 120 -44.50 23.48 -17.07
N HIS A 121 -44.06 23.65 -15.81
CA HIS A 121 -44.89 24.35 -14.79
C HIS A 121 -44.14 25.41 -13.97
N TYR A 122 -42.84 25.65 -14.24
CA TYR A 122 -42.03 26.66 -13.58
C TYR A 122 -41.81 27.89 -14.48
N HIS A 123 -42.86 28.68 -14.69
CA HIS A 123 -42.80 29.91 -15.51
C HIS A 123 -42.45 31.18 -14.70
N GLU A 124 -42.33 31.11 -13.37
CA GLU A 124 -42.18 32.32 -12.53
C GLU A 124 -40.75 32.91 -12.48
N ARG A 125 -39.73 32.22 -13.01
CA ARG A 125 -38.37 32.78 -13.23
C ARG A 125 -37.78 32.27 -14.55
N ALA A 126 -37.96 33.04 -15.62
CA ALA A 126 -37.52 32.67 -16.98
C ALA A 126 -36.02 32.35 -17.12
N SER A 127 -35.17 32.85 -16.22
CA SER A 127 -33.72 32.57 -16.15
C SER A 127 -33.37 31.21 -15.53
N LEU A 128 -34.30 30.54 -14.82
CA LEU A 128 -34.04 29.28 -14.11
C LEU A 128 -34.39 28.02 -14.91
N ALA A 129 -35.08 28.16 -16.05
CA ALA A 129 -35.66 27.03 -16.78
C ALA A 129 -34.67 26.18 -17.61
N LYS A 130 -33.35 26.44 -17.60
CA LYS A 130 -32.41 25.89 -18.61
C LYS A 130 -31.06 25.33 -18.10
N SER A 131 -30.81 25.26 -16.79
CA SER A 131 -29.53 24.77 -16.26
C SER A 131 -29.73 23.47 -15.49
N ILE A 132 -29.34 22.34 -16.11
CA ILE A 132 -29.35 21.00 -15.49
C ILE A 132 -28.27 20.87 -14.41
N GLU A 133 -27.24 21.73 -14.47
CA GLU A 133 -26.09 21.73 -13.56
C GLU A 133 -26.52 21.97 -12.12
N LYS A 134 -27.49 22.86 -11.89
CA LYS A 134 -28.05 23.15 -10.56
C LYS A 134 -28.53 21.88 -9.83
N TYR A 135 -29.08 20.93 -10.58
CA TYR A 135 -29.57 19.68 -10.02
C TYR A 135 -28.48 18.64 -9.75
N ALA A 136 -27.23 18.85 -10.16
CA ALA A 136 -26.14 17.91 -9.93
C ALA A 136 -25.98 17.54 -8.45
N ARG A 137 -26.30 18.47 -7.53
CA ARG A 137 -26.29 18.24 -6.08
C ARG A 137 -27.27 17.16 -5.61
N LEU A 138 -28.26 16.79 -6.41
CA LEU A 138 -29.19 15.70 -6.12
C LEU A 138 -28.63 14.33 -6.48
N PHE A 139 -27.56 14.27 -7.28
CA PHE A 139 -26.97 13.05 -7.84
C PHE A 139 -25.54 12.79 -7.33
N LEU A 140 -25.18 13.38 -6.19
CA LEU A 140 -23.84 13.25 -5.61
C LEU A 140 -23.44 11.79 -5.38
N ASP A 141 -24.40 10.92 -5.04
CA ASP A 141 -24.17 9.49 -4.87
C ASP A 141 -23.85 8.74 -6.16
N GLY A 142 -24.38 9.20 -7.30
CA GLY A 142 -24.04 8.67 -8.61
C GLY A 142 -22.71 9.18 -9.14
N LEU A 143 -22.34 10.42 -8.79
CA LEU A 143 -21.08 11.05 -9.23
C LEU A 143 -19.88 10.67 -8.35
N LEU A 144 -20.11 10.56 -7.04
CA LEU A 144 -19.10 10.28 -6.03
C LEU A 144 -19.60 9.19 -5.07
N PRO A 145 -19.55 7.91 -5.48
CA PRO A 145 -19.99 6.81 -4.62
C PRO A 145 -19.04 6.65 -3.44
N ASP A 146 -19.61 6.49 -2.23
CA ASP A 146 -18.88 6.23 -0.98
C ASP A 146 -17.91 7.34 -0.53
N ALA A 147 -18.39 8.58 -0.45
CA ALA A 147 -17.62 9.76 -0.10
C ALA A 147 -18.30 10.64 0.96
N ILE A 148 -17.49 11.44 1.66
CA ILE A 148 -17.93 12.64 2.38
C ILE A 148 -17.75 13.83 1.45
N VAL A 149 -18.86 14.46 1.09
CA VAL A 149 -18.91 15.54 0.11
C VAL A 149 -19.35 16.84 0.79
N VAL A 150 -18.52 17.88 0.73
CA VAL A 150 -18.89 19.26 1.07
C VAL A 150 -19.33 19.93 -0.22
N TYR A 151 -20.62 20.16 -0.39
CA TYR A 151 -21.17 20.89 -1.53
C TYR A 151 -21.02 22.40 -1.29
N LEU A 152 -20.60 23.13 -2.31
CA LEU A 152 -20.41 24.58 -2.32
C LEU A 152 -21.03 25.19 -3.57
N ASP A 153 -21.82 26.26 -3.43
CA ASP A 153 -22.24 27.07 -4.58
C ASP A 153 -21.03 27.85 -5.16
N THR A 154 -21.11 28.23 -6.44
CA THR A 154 -19.98 28.88 -7.15
C THR A 154 -19.71 30.31 -6.71
N ASP A 155 -20.63 30.94 -5.97
CA ASP A 155 -20.59 32.32 -5.49
C ASP A 155 -20.24 32.42 -4.01
N VAL A 156 -19.40 31.51 -3.52
CA VAL A 156 -18.91 31.52 -2.14
C VAL A 156 -17.42 31.85 -2.03
N VAL A 157 -17.04 32.52 -0.95
CA VAL A 157 -15.66 32.71 -0.50
C VAL A 157 -15.47 31.97 0.81
N VAL A 158 -14.52 31.04 0.83
CA VAL A 158 -14.18 30.21 1.99
C VAL A 158 -13.06 30.87 2.78
N GLN A 159 -13.33 31.18 4.04
CA GLN A 159 -12.41 31.85 4.97
C GLN A 159 -11.95 30.95 6.13
N ALA A 160 -12.48 29.73 6.24
CA ALA A 160 -12.11 28.77 7.28
C ALA A 160 -11.87 27.38 6.70
N ASP A 161 -11.13 26.56 7.45
CA ASP A 161 -10.77 25.21 7.04
C ASP A 161 -11.99 24.28 7.00
N VAL A 162 -12.44 23.95 5.78
CA VAL A 162 -13.59 23.06 5.54
C VAL A 162 -13.35 21.62 6.01
N LEU A 163 -12.09 21.20 6.20
CA LEU A 163 -11.81 19.86 6.74
C LEU A 163 -12.32 19.72 8.16
N VAL A 164 -12.32 20.80 8.96
CA VAL A 164 -12.92 20.81 10.30
C VAL A 164 -14.41 20.50 10.24
N LEU A 165 -15.11 21.04 9.24
CA LEU A 165 -16.53 20.77 9.01
C LEU A 165 -16.74 19.32 8.55
N ALA A 166 -15.95 18.86 7.57
CA ALA A 166 -16.06 17.53 7.00
C ALA A 166 -15.76 16.43 8.04
N ASP A 167 -14.68 16.57 8.81
CA ASP A 167 -14.25 15.61 9.82
C ASP A 167 -15.26 15.54 10.98
N ARG A 168 -15.78 16.70 11.44
CA ARG A 168 -16.86 16.75 12.43
C ARG A 168 -18.11 16.02 11.94
N PHE A 169 -18.49 16.23 10.68
CA PHE A 169 -19.63 15.55 10.09
C PHE A 169 -19.39 14.04 9.93
N ALA A 170 -18.23 13.63 9.42
CA ALA A 170 -17.88 12.23 9.24
C ALA A 170 -17.96 11.46 10.58
N ALA A 171 -17.45 12.06 11.66
CA ALA A 171 -17.52 11.49 13.01
C ALA A 171 -18.95 11.32 13.54
N SER A 172 -19.92 12.10 13.04
CA SER A 172 -21.32 12.00 13.45
C SER A 172 -22.04 10.76 12.91
N GLY A 173 -21.51 10.14 11.85
CA GLY A 173 -22.11 8.99 11.16
C GLY A 173 -23.49 9.27 10.54
N LYS A 174 -23.87 10.55 10.38
CA LYS A 174 -25.17 10.98 9.86
C LYS A 174 -25.17 11.06 8.33
N THR A 175 -26.36 11.18 7.74
CA THR A 175 -26.52 11.24 6.28
C THR A 175 -26.22 12.63 5.74
N MET A 176 -26.60 13.69 6.47
CA MET A 176 -26.39 15.07 6.04
C MET A 176 -26.01 16.02 7.18
N ALA A 177 -25.29 17.09 6.85
CA ALA A 177 -25.17 18.30 7.65
C ALA A 177 -25.77 19.48 6.90
N PHE A 178 -26.59 20.26 7.60
CA PHE A 178 -27.18 21.49 7.09
C PHE A 178 -26.64 22.70 7.83
N VAL A 179 -26.48 23.83 7.15
CA VAL A 179 -26.13 25.09 7.80
C VAL A 179 -27.40 25.79 8.31
N GLU A 180 -27.38 26.26 9.55
CA GLU A 180 -28.50 27.02 10.12
C GLU A 180 -28.80 28.26 9.27
N ARG A 181 -30.08 28.51 9.02
CA ARG A 181 -30.57 29.69 8.31
C ARG A 181 -31.14 30.70 9.29
N VAL A 182 -30.76 31.98 9.12
CA VAL A 182 -31.21 33.09 9.96
C VAL A 182 -31.69 34.24 9.04
N PRO A 183 -32.96 34.69 9.12
CA PRO A 183 -34.04 34.14 9.94
C PRO A 183 -34.44 32.72 9.49
N ARG A 184 -35.05 31.96 10.40
CA ARG A 184 -35.55 30.62 10.09
C ARG A 184 -36.70 30.71 9.09
N VAL A 185 -36.62 29.88 8.05
CA VAL A 185 -37.64 29.74 7.01
C VAL A 185 -38.27 28.35 7.13
N SER A 186 -39.55 28.22 6.83
CA SER A 186 -40.29 26.96 6.90
C SER A 186 -40.50 26.40 5.49
N LEU A 187 -40.49 25.07 5.34
CA LEU A 187 -40.83 24.43 4.07
C LEU A 187 -42.24 24.76 3.58
N SER A 188 -43.15 25.23 4.45
CA SER A 188 -44.49 25.69 4.07
C SER A 188 -44.51 26.85 3.07
N ASP A 189 -43.41 27.59 2.93
CA ASP A 189 -43.27 28.63 1.92
C ASP A 189 -43.14 28.06 0.50
N TYR A 190 -42.81 26.76 0.37
CA TYR A 190 -42.49 26.10 -0.90
C TYR A 190 -43.31 24.83 -1.14
N VAL A 191 -43.81 24.19 -0.08
CA VAL A 191 -44.53 22.93 -0.13
C VAL A 191 -45.99 23.19 0.27
N TYR A 192 -46.92 22.91 -0.64
CA TYR A 192 -48.35 23.20 -0.50
C TYR A 192 -49.27 21.96 -0.57
N PRO A 193 -49.15 20.99 0.35
CA PRO A 193 -50.06 19.86 0.51
C PRO A 193 -51.54 20.24 0.52
N ARG A 194 -51.89 21.44 0.99
CA ARG A 194 -53.26 21.95 1.02
C ARG A 194 -53.84 22.29 -0.36
N ASN A 195 -53.00 22.44 -1.39
CA ASN A 195 -53.43 22.67 -2.78
C ASN A 195 -53.87 21.37 -3.50
N VAL A 196 -53.74 20.22 -2.83
CA VAL A 196 -54.02 18.89 -3.37
C VAL A 196 -55.17 18.27 -2.58
N SER A 197 -56.16 17.71 -3.29
CA SER A 197 -57.33 17.08 -2.65
C SER A 197 -56.99 15.73 -2.02
N ASP A 198 -57.76 15.31 -1.01
CA ASP A 198 -57.56 13.99 -0.36
C ASP A 198 -57.76 12.82 -1.35
N ALA A 199 -58.63 13.01 -2.35
CA ALA A 199 -58.83 12.06 -3.44
C ALA A 199 -57.58 11.92 -4.32
N GLU A 200 -56.89 13.03 -4.64
CA GLU A 200 -55.63 13.02 -5.39
C GLU A 200 -54.49 12.37 -4.58
N PHE A 201 -54.38 12.67 -3.28
CA PHE A 201 -53.40 12.00 -2.39
C PHE A 201 -53.60 10.49 -2.35
N THR A 202 -54.85 10.05 -2.20
CA THR A 202 -55.20 8.62 -2.17
C THR A 202 -54.88 7.94 -3.51
N LYS A 203 -55.23 8.58 -4.63
CA LYS A 203 -54.96 8.06 -5.98
C LYS A 203 -53.47 7.88 -6.27
N LEU A 204 -52.63 8.76 -5.74
CA LEU A 204 -51.18 8.74 -5.94
C LEU A 204 -50.41 7.95 -4.88
N GLY A 205 -51.10 7.46 -3.83
CA GLY A 205 -50.50 6.67 -2.75
C GLY A 205 -49.58 7.49 -1.84
N ILE A 206 -49.87 8.77 -1.65
CA ILE A 206 -49.02 9.70 -0.89
C ILE A 206 -49.64 9.98 0.49
N SER A 207 -48.82 9.96 1.54
CA SER A 207 -49.25 10.35 2.88
C SER A 207 -49.34 11.87 3.00
N LYS A 208 -50.57 12.41 3.01
CA LYS A 208 -50.83 13.83 3.34
C LYS A 208 -50.30 14.20 4.73
N ALA A 209 -50.39 13.29 5.69
CA ALA A 209 -49.90 13.52 7.05
C ALA A 209 -48.37 13.71 7.11
N ALA A 210 -47.60 12.92 6.35
CA ALA A 210 -46.14 13.06 6.30
C ALA A 210 -45.72 14.40 5.68
N LEU A 211 -46.45 14.84 4.65
CA LEU A 211 -46.21 16.13 4.02
C LEU A 211 -46.58 17.32 4.90
N LEU A 212 -47.72 17.27 5.62
CA LEU A 212 -48.10 18.28 6.61
C LEU A 212 -47.08 18.36 7.77
N ALA A 213 -46.47 17.23 8.15
CA ALA A 213 -45.38 17.23 9.11
C ALA A 213 -44.13 17.92 8.54
N ALA A 214 -43.79 17.65 7.28
CA ALA A 214 -42.66 18.28 6.59
C ALA A 214 -42.86 19.78 6.35
N GLU A 215 -44.09 20.28 6.15
CA GLU A 215 -44.39 21.73 6.01
C GLU A 215 -43.78 22.54 7.16
N ASN A 216 -43.83 22.03 8.39
CA ASN A 216 -43.33 22.73 9.58
C ASN A 216 -41.82 22.58 9.80
N ALA A 217 -41.12 21.79 8.96
CA ALA A 217 -39.69 21.64 9.06
C ALA A 217 -38.96 22.90 8.57
N THR A 218 -37.78 23.14 9.14
CA THR A 218 -36.91 24.25 8.75
C THR A 218 -36.36 24.04 7.35
N GLU A 219 -36.43 25.07 6.50
CA GLU A 219 -35.67 25.14 5.27
C GLU A 219 -34.27 25.71 5.57
N TYR A 220 -33.28 24.83 5.57
CA TYR A 220 -31.88 25.14 5.78
C TYR A 220 -31.25 25.73 4.51
N ASN A 221 -30.09 26.37 4.64
CA ASN A 221 -29.34 26.85 3.48
C ASN A 221 -28.71 25.66 2.72
N ALA A 222 -28.83 25.64 1.39
CA ALA A 222 -28.27 24.60 0.54
C ALA A 222 -27.08 25.03 -0.31
N GLY A 223 -26.62 26.29 -0.18
CA GLY A 223 -25.39 26.74 -0.82
C GLY A 223 -24.12 26.21 -0.16
N VAL A 224 -24.26 25.68 1.06
CA VAL A 224 -23.25 24.86 1.73
C VAL A 224 -23.98 23.72 2.44
N LEU A 225 -23.63 22.47 2.13
CA LEU A 225 -24.14 21.29 2.83
C LEU A 225 -23.10 20.18 2.80
N VAL A 226 -23.17 19.25 3.74
CA VAL A 226 -22.28 18.08 3.76
C VAL A 226 -23.10 16.80 3.62
N VAL A 227 -22.71 15.90 2.73
CA VAL A 227 -23.42 14.65 2.44
C VAL A 227 -22.49 13.46 2.63
N ASN A 228 -23.01 12.42 3.28
CA ASN A 228 -22.42 11.10 3.22
C ASN A 228 -23.09 10.32 2.08
N THR A 229 -22.43 10.23 0.92
CA THR A 229 -23.04 9.67 -0.29
C THR A 229 -23.30 8.18 -0.18
N LYS A 230 -22.50 7.45 0.61
CA LYS A 230 -22.76 6.03 0.95
C LYS A 230 -24.10 5.86 1.64
N ARG A 231 -24.37 6.69 2.65
CA ARG A 231 -25.64 6.68 3.39
C ARG A 231 -26.78 7.13 2.52
N TRP A 232 -26.59 8.20 1.74
CA TRP A 232 -27.59 8.70 0.80
C TRP A 232 -28.04 7.60 -0.17
N ALA A 233 -27.09 6.89 -0.78
CA ALA A 233 -27.34 5.78 -1.69
C ALA A 233 -28.06 4.60 -0.99
N SER A 234 -27.54 4.14 0.15
CA SER A 234 -28.12 3.00 0.89
C SER A 234 -29.56 3.23 1.37
N GLN A 235 -29.95 4.50 1.55
CA GLN A 235 -31.32 4.90 1.92
C GLN A 235 -32.22 5.17 0.71
N GLY A 236 -31.70 5.03 -0.52
CA GLY A 236 -32.45 5.20 -1.76
C GLY A 236 -32.99 6.61 -1.96
N TYR A 237 -32.29 7.65 -1.53
CA TYR A 237 -32.82 9.03 -1.63
C TYR A 237 -32.98 9.52 -3.08
N MET A 238 -32.18 9.04 -4.02
CA MET A 238 -32.36 9.37 -5.44
C MET A 238 -33.71 8.89 -5.99
N ASP A 239 -34.19 7.71 -5.56
CA ASP A 239 -35.51 7.22 -5.94
C ASP A 239 -36.62 8.08 -5.34
N LYS A 240 -36.42 8.60 -4.13
CA LYS A 240 -37.35 9.51 -3.44
C LYS A 240 -37.44 10.88 -4.13
N VAL A 241 -36.30 11.44 -4.54
CA VAL A 241 -36.22 12.65 -5.39
C VAL A 241 -37.00 12.44 -6.69
N THR A 242 -36.75 11.32 -7.36
CA THR A 242 -37.42 10.96 -8.62
C THR A 242 -38.93 10.77 -8.43
N HIS A 243 -39.34 10.18 -7.30
CA HIS A 243 -40.74 10.03 -6.92
C HIS A 243 -41.42 11.40 -6.80
N TRP A 244 -40.83 12.35 -6.06
CA TRP A 244 -41.42 13.67 -5.89
C TRP A 244 -41.51 14.49 -7.18
N LEU A 245 -40.50 14.41 -8.04
CA LEU A 245 -40.55 15.03 -9.37
C LEU A 245 -41.73 14.51 -10.18
N ARG A 246 -41.94 13.19 -10.21
CA ARG A 246 -43.05 12.56 -10.92
C ARG A 246 -44.40 12.95 -10.34
N ILE A 247 -44.52 12.97 -9.01
CA ILE A 247 -45.77 13.35 -8.33
C ILE A 247 -46.13 14.81 -8.63
N ASN A 248 -45.20 15.74 -8.48
CA ASN A 248 -45.49 17.15 -8.71
C ASN A 248 -45.87 17.43 -10.17
N TYR A 249 -45.29 16.68 -11.12
CA TYR A 249 -45.71 16.69 -12.52
C TYR A 249 -47.16 16.24 -12.72
N LEU A 250 -47.54 15.11 -12.13
CA LEU A 250 -48.91 14.58 -12.22
C LEU A 250 -49.94 15.50 -11.57
N LEU A 251 -49.51 16.27 -10.57
CA LEU A 251 -50.33 17.26 -9.86
C LEU A 251 -50.27 18.65 -10.49
N HIS A 252 -49.69 18.79 -11.68
CA HIS A 252 -49.58 20.08 -12.37
C HIS A 252 -48.94 21.17 -11.48
N GLY A 253 -47.84 20.83 -10.80
CA GLY A 253 -47.07 21.78 -9.97
C GLY A 253 -47.78 22.26 -8.71
N LYS A 254 -48.94 21.68 -8.35
CA LYS A 254 -49.71 22.11 -7.17
C LYS A 254 -49.05 21.77 -5.84
N LEU A 255 -48.21 20.73 -5.80
CA LEU A 255 -47.71 20.18 -4.53
C LEU A 255 -46.54 20.98 -3.95
N PHE A 256 -45.59 21.41 -4.77
CA PHE A 256 -44.52 22.29 -4.32
C PHE A 256 -44.06 23.22 -5.44
N ARG A 257 -43.64 24.42 -5.06
CA ARG A 257 -42.90 25.37 -5.88
C ARG A 257 -41.52 25.49 -5.27
N GLY A 258 -40.49 25.16 -6.02
CA GLY A 258 -39.14 25.19 -5.49
C GLY A 258 -38.11 24.64 -6.47
N ASN A 259 -36.87 25.02 -6.25
CA ASN A 259 -35.70 24.59 -6.98
C ASN A 259 -35.20 23.23 -6.45
N ASP A 260 -34.00 22.86 -6.88
CA ASP A 260 -33.18 21.75 -6.36
C ASP A 260 -33.08 21.68 -4.82
N GLN A 261 -32.98 22.82 -4.13
CA GLN A 261 -32.93 22.87 -2.66
C GLN A 261 -34.21 22.34 -2.01
N THR A 262 -35.38 22.88 -2.37
CA THR A 262 -36.66 22.42 -1.80
C THR A 262 -36.86 20.93 -2.03
N LEU A 263 -36.51 20.43 -3.22
CA LEU A 263 -36.66 19.02 -3.57
C LEU A 263 -35.73 18.11 -2.75
N LEU A 264 -34.47 18.51 -2.56
CA LEU A 264 -33.53 17.80 -1.69
C LEU A 264 -34.08 17.72 -0.27
N MET A 265 -34.50 18.86 0.28
CA MET A 265 -34.99 18.95 1.65
C MET A 265 -36.29 18.18 1.87
N LEU A 266 -37.24 18.27 0.95
CA LEU A 266 -38.49 17.52 1.01
C LEU A 266 -38.24 16.00 0.94
N SER A 267 -37.31 15.57 0.08
CA SER A 267 -36.93 14.15 -0.04
C SER A 267 -36.22 13.65 1.21
N PHE A 268 -35.42 14.50 1.86
CA PHE A 268 -34.77 14.15 3.10
C PHE A 268 -35.77 14.11 4.26
N GLU A 269 -36.54 15.18 4.45
CA GLU A 269 -37.42 15.35 5.63
C GLU A 269 -38.50 14.27 5.72
N VAL A 270 -39.12 13.89 4.59
CA VAL A 270 -40.23 12.92 4.60
C VAL A 270 -39.75 11.50 4.94
N TRP A 271 -38.52 11.13 4.61
CA TRP A 271 -38.03 9.75 4.73
C TRP A 271 -36.77 9.58 5.58
N ARG A 272 -36.31 10.63 6.25
CA ARG A 272 -35.18 10.51 7.18
C ARG A 272 -35.55 9.69 8.40
N GLN A 273 -34.55 8.98 8.92
CA GLN A 273 -34.64 8.41 10.26
C GLN A 273 -34.56 9.56 11.29
N PRO A 274 -35.24 9.44 12.44
CA PRO A 274 -35.11 10.41 13.53
C PRO A 274 -33.64 10.64 13.91
N GLY A 275 -33.19 11.90 13.85
CA GLY A 275 -31.82 12.28 14.19
C GLY A 275 -30.75 11.91 13.16
N ASP A 276 -31.09 11.67 11.88
CA ASP A 276 -30.14 11.29 10.82
C ASP A 276 -29.38 12.46 10.15
N PHE A 277 -29.32 13.61 10.81
CA PHE A 277 -28.59 14.79 10.35
C PHE A 277 -28.05 15.62 11.52
N ILE A 278 -27.13 16.54 11.21
CA ILE A 278 -26.67 17.59 12.13
C ILE A 278 -26.95 18.97 11.55
N VAL A 279 -27.10 19.97 12.42
CA VAL A 279 -27.14 21.39 12.04
C VAL A 279 -25.84 22.03 12.49
N VAL A 280 -25.18 22.76 11.60
CA VAL A 280 -23.96 23.51 11.89
C VAL A 280 -24.22 25.01 11.92
N GLU A 281 -23.28 25.74 12.50
CA GLU A 281 -23.45 27.14 12.85
C GLU A 281 -23.59 28.03 11.60
N ARG A 282 -24.37 29.13 11.70
CA ARG A 282 -24.70 30.02 10.57
C ARG A 282 -23.46 30.62 9.88
N GLU A 283 -22.34 30.71 10.58
CA GLU A 283 -21.07 31.27 10.08
C GLU A 283 -20.53 30.47 8.89
N TRP A 284 -20.92 29.20 8.73
CA TRP A 284 -20.58 28.36 7.58
C TRP A 284 -21.36 28.71 6.30
N ASN A 285 -22.28 29.68 6.33
CA ASN A 285 -22.99 30.18 5.15
C ASN A 285 -23.62 31.55 5.44
N VAL A 286 -22.82 32.61 5.33
CA VAL A 286 -23.23 34.00 5.63
C VAL A 286 -23.57 34.74 4.34
N GLU A 287 -24.82 35.19 4.23
CA GLU A 287 -25.30 35.96 3.07
C GLU A 287 -24.71 37.38 3.05
N VAL A 288 -24.13 37.80 1.91
CA VAL A 288 -23.44 39.10 1.78
C VAL A 288 -24.39 40.23 1.34
N HIS A 289 -25.29 39.99 0.38
CA HIS A 289 -26.04 41.08 -0.28
C HIS A 289 -27.47 41.28 0.22
N HIS A 290 -28.02 40.38 1.03
CA HIS A 290 -29.44 40.40 1.45
C HIS A 290 -29.74 41.14 2.78
N GLN A 291 -28.97 42.19 3.11
CA GLN A 291 -29.29 43.16 4.18
C GLN A 291 -29.36 42.64 5.63
N LEU A 292 -29.03 41.37 5.91
CA LEU A 292 -29.07 40.81 7.27
C LEU A 292 -27.77 41.01 8.07
N THR A 293 -26.64 41.26 7.41
CA THR A 293 -25.35 41.48 8.07
C THR A 293 -24.56 42.53 7.30
N THR A 294 -24.47 43.74 7.85
CA THR A 294 -23.72 44.87 7.28
C THR A 294 -22.41 45.15 8.04
N ASP A 295 -22.09 44.30 9.01
CA ASP A 295 -20.89 44.41 9.82
C ASP A 295 -19.69 43.85 9.05
N GLY A 296 -18.87 44.75 8.51
CA GLY A 296 -17.67 44.39 7.76
C GLY A 296 -16.68 43.57 8.58
N ASP A 297 -16.54 43.82 9.88
CA ASP A 297 -15.61 43.09 10.74
C ASP A 297 -16.09 41.65 10.95
N PHE A 298 -17.41 41.44 11.10
CA PHE A 298 -17.98 40.10 11.13
C PHE A 298 -17.73 39.35 9.82
N LEU A 299 -17.99 40.01 8.67
CA LEU A 299 -17.80 39.40 7.36
C LEU A 299 -16.32 39.05 7.10
N ALA A 300 -15.38 39.91 7.48
CA ALA A 300 -13.96 39.71 7.23
C ALA A 300 -13.29 38.73 8.21
N HIS A 301 -13.79 38.60 9.44
CA HIS A 301 -13.05 37.89 10.50
C HIS A 301 -13.83 36.80 11.24
N GLN A 302 -15.17 36.78 11.16
CA GLN A 302 -15.99 35.82 11.90
C GLN A 302 -16.77 34.86 10.99
N ALA A 303 -17.16 35.31 9.80
CA ALA A 303 -17.78 34.46 8.79
C ALA A 303 -16.79 33.41 8.28
N LYS A 304 -17.19 32.14 8.27
CA LYS A 304 -16.37 31.03 7.77
C LYS A 304 -16.53 30.84 6.27
N ILE A 305 -17.74 31.01 5.75
CA ILE A 305 -18.02 31.03 4.32
C ILE A 305 -18.98 32.18 4.03
N LEU A 306 -18.57 33.06 3.13
CA LEU A 306 -19.37 34.17 2.62
C LEU A 306 -20.09 33.70 1.35
N HIS A 307 -21.38 33.99 1.23
CA HIS A 307 -22.21 33.58 0.10
C HIS A 307 -22.82 34.82 -0.56
N PHE A 308 -22.41 35.10 -1.81
CA PHE A 308 -22.88 36.22 -2.61
C PHE A 308 -24.19 35.87 -3.34
N ASN A 309 -25.21 35.54 -2.53
CA ASN A 309 -26.52 35.12 -2.99
C ASN A 309 -27.31 36.28 -3.67
N GLY A 310 -28.32 35.91 -4.47
CA GLY A 310 -29.17 36.86 -5.22
C GLY A 310 -28.62 37.25 -6.60
N ASP A 311 -29.16 38.32 -7.19
CA ASP A 311 -28.86 38.73 -8.57
C ASP A 311 -27.54 39.52 -8.70
N ARG A 312 -27.01 40.03 -7.58
CA ARG A 312 -25.75 40.78 -7.52
C ARG A 312 -24.58 39.80 -7.37
N LYS A 313 -24.04 39.31 -8.49
CA LYS A 313 -22.92 38.36 -8.49
C LYS A 313 -21.55 39.05 -8.50
N PRO A 314 -20.56 38.59 -7.72
CA PRO A 314 -19.31 39.33 -7.48
C PRO A 314 -18.37 39.37 -8.70
N TRP A 315 -18.55 38.46 -9.66
CA TRP A 315 -17.83 38.48 -10.93
C TRP A 315 -18.43 39.46 -11.96
N LEU A 316 -19.64 39.99 -11.73
CA LEU A 316 -20.25 40.92 -12.68
C LEU A 316 -19.51 42.25 -12.72
N PRO A 317 -19.36 42.87 -13.91
CA PRO A 317 -18.74 44.19 -14.03
C PRO A 317 -19.44 45.27 -13.20
N SER A 318 -20.76 45.19 -13.01
CA SER A 318 -21.54 46.12 -12.19
C SER A 318 -21.16 46.09 -10.71
N GLU A 319 -20.65 44.96 -10.22
CA GLU A 319 -20.28 44.75 -8.82
C GLU A 319 -18.78 44.99 -8.58
N ALA A 320 -17.98 45.23 -9.63
CA ALA A 320 -16.53 45.41 -9.53
C ALA A 320 -16.12 46.59 -8.64
N ALA A 321 -16.98 47.59 -8.46
CA ALA A 321 -16.75 48.75 -7.62
C ALA A 321 -17.12 48.54 -6.14
N ASP A 322 -17.90 47.49 -5.81
CA ASP A 322 -18.35 47.19 -4.46
C ASP A 322 -17.12 46.91 -3.54
N PRO A 323 -16.96 47.65 -2.43
CA PRO A 323 -15.83 47.47 -1.52
C PRO A 323 -15.67 46.03 -1.02
N LEU A 324 -16.77 45.33 -0.71
CA LEU A 324 -16.73 43.96 -0.21
C LEU A 324 -16.28 42.99 -1.30
N VAL A 325 -16.69 43.21 -2.54
CA VAL A 325 -16.23 42.40 -3.68
C VAL A 325 -14.74 42.62 -3.94
N LYS A 326 -14.28 43.88 -3.87
CA LYS A 326 -12.86 44.23 -4.03
C LYS A 326 -11.98 43.62 -2.95
N GLU A 327 -12.46 43.59 -1.71
CA GLU A 327 -11.69 43.13 -0.57
C GLU A 327 -11.73 41.60 -0.39
N LEU A 328 -12.92 41.01 -0.49
CA LEU A 328 -13.15 39.61 -0.08
C LEU A 328 -13.17 38.63 -1.26
N PHE A 329 -13.48 39.07 -2.48
CA PHE A 329 -13.64 38.17 -3.64
C PHE A 329 -12.53 38.33 -4.69
N ARG A 330 -12.27 39.57 -5.14
CA ARG A 330 -11.30 39.86 -6.23
C ARG A 330 -9.90 39.30 -6.01
N PRO A 331 -9.31 39.36 -4.80
CA PRO A 331 -7.96 38.84 -4.58
C PRO A 331 -7.84 37.33 -4.85
N HIS A 332 -8.91 36.57 -4.62
CA HIS A 332 -8.93 35.14 -4.90
C HIS A 332 -9.06 34.85 -6.40
N LEU A 333 -9.90 35.60 -7.12
CA LEU A 333 -10.02 35.48 -8.57
C LEU A 333 -8.69 35.78 -9.28
N GLU A 334 -8.05 36.89 -8.94
CA GLU A 334 -6.80 37.34 -9.58
C GLU A 334 -5.63 36.37 -9.35
N ARG A 335 -5.64 35.65 -8.22
CA ARG A 335 -4.58 34.71 -7.84
C ARG A 335 -4.88 33.26 -8.22
N PHE A 336 -6.08 32.95 -8.73
CA PHE A 336 -6.46 31.58 -9.10
C PHE A 336 -5.45 30.95 -10.08
N ALA A 337 -5.00 31.69 -11.09
CA ALA A 337 -4.02 31.19 -12.06
C ALA A 337 -2.68 30.76 -11.44
N SER A 338 -2.30 31.31 -10.28
CA SER A 338 -1.08 30.90 -9.56
C SER A 338 -1.18 29.54 -8.88
N LEU A 339 -2.39 29.00 -8.73
CA LEU A 339 -2.63 27.65 -8.22
C LEU A 339 -2.47 26.58 -9.29
N LEU A 340 -2.59 26.95 -10.56
CA LEU A 340 -2.46 26.05 -11.69
C LEU A 340 -0.97 25.89 -11.99
N GLU A 341 -0.48 24.66 -12.04
CA GLU A 341 0.93 24.38 -12.30
C GLU A 341 1.35 24.95 -13.67
N ALA A 342 2.26 25.94 -13.67
CA ALA A 342 2.88 26.46 -14.88
C ALA A 342 3.87 25.41 -15.42
N GLU A 343 3.69 25.05 -16.69
CA GLU A 343 4.44 24.02 -17.39
C GLU A 343 5.95 24.34 -17.45
N GLN A 344 6.75 23.68 -16.61
CA GLN A 344 8.13 23.31 -16.95
C GLN A 344 8.45 21.89 -16.46
N ALA A 345 8.79 21.03 -17.42
CA ALA A 345 9.45 19.72 -17.28
C ALA A 345 8.61 18.47 -16.96
N HIS A 346 7.53 18.20 -17.70
CA HIS A 346 6.99 16.82 -17.82
C HIS A 346 6.82 16.31 -19.26
N GLY A 347 7.39 17.02 -20.24
CA GLY A 347 7.33 16.67 -21.67
C GLY A 347 8.26 15.52 -22.12
N GLN A 348 8.90 14.77 -21.21
CA GLN A 348 9.86 13.70 -21.57
C GLN A 348 9.53 12.32 -20.98
N GLN A 349 8.27 12.01 -20.65
CA GLN A 349 7.97 10.72 -20.00
C GLN A 349 7.60 9.57 -20.96
N HIS A 350 7.45 9.83 -22.27
CA HIS A 350 7.28 8.76 -23.28
C HIS A 350 8.60 8.17 -23.81
N GLN A 351 9.77 8.61 -23.34
CA GLN A 351 11.08 8.06 -23.72
C GLN A 351 11.81 7.26 -22.62
N MET A 352 11.18 7.00 -21.46
CA MET A 352 11.88 6.34 -20.34
C MET A 352 11.97 4.80 -20.41
N GLN A 353 11.19 4.12 -21.25
CA GLN A 353 11.33 2.64 -21.39
C GLN A 353 12.71 2.20 -21.95
N PRO A 354 13.30 2.84 -22.97
CA PRO A 354 14.69 2.54 -23.37
C PRO A 354 15.73 3.04 -22.35
N MET A 355 15.42 4.08 -21.56
CA MET A 355 16.32 4.60 -20.52
C MET A 355 16.42 3.64 -19.32
N MET A 356 15.35 2.91 -18.99
CA MET A 356 15.33 1.87 -17.97
C MET A 356 16.20 0.67 -18.37
N ALA A 357 16.11 0.22 -19.62
CA ALA A 357 16.99 -0.83 -20.15
C ALA A 357 18.46 -0.37 -20.16
N ALA A 358 18.72 0.90 -20.51
CA ALA A 358 20.06 1.47 -20.52
C ALA A 358 20.65 1.67 -19.12
N LEU A 359 19.85 2.11 -18.13
CA LEU A 359 20.30 2.28 -16.74
C LEU A 359 20.56 0.93 -16.08
N ILE A 360 19.70 -0.06 -16.30
CA ILE A 360 19.91 -1.43 -15.83
C ILE A 360 21.12 -2.05 -16.51
N ALA A 361 21.29 -1.88 -17.83
CA ALA A 361 22.48 -2.30 -18.56
C ALA A 361 23.76 -1.59 -18.07
N LEU A 362 23.66 -0.32 -17.69
CA LEU A 362 24.77 0.45 -17.11
C LEU A 362 25.11 -0.03 -15.70
N VAL A 363 24.12 -0.27 -14.84
CA VAL A 363 24.33 -0.85 -13.51
C VAL A 363 24.91 -2.27 -13.63
N LEU A 364 24.42 -3.08 -14.57
CA LEU A 364 24.99 -4.38 -14.94
C LEU A 364 26.45 -4.24 -15.37
N ALA A 365 26.73 -3.33 -16.30
CA ALA A 365 28.07 -3.09 -16.81
C ALA A 365 29.02 -2.60 -15.71
N LEU A 366 28.58 -1.67 -14.85
CA LEU A 366 29.36 -1.15 -13.73
C LEU A 366 29.56 -2.20 -12.63
N ALA A 367 28.55 -3.01 -12.33
CA ALA A 367 28.67 -4.12 -11.39
C ALA A 367 29.62 -5.21 -11.95
N LEU A 368 29.51 -5.57 -13.22
CA LEU A 368 30.42 -6.49 -13.90
C LEU A 368 31.85 -5.94 -13.97
N LEU A 369 32.03 -4.66 -14.28
CA LEU A 369 33.33 -3.98 -14.28
C LEU A 369 33.94 -3.89 -12.88
N ALA A 370 33.13 -3.62 -11.85
CA ALA A 370 33.55 -3.66 -10.46
C ALA A 370 33.94 -5.08 -10.03
N VAL A 371 33.17 -6.10 -10.42
CA VAL A 371 33.50 -7.51 -10.17
C VAL A 371 34.80 -7.89 -10.86
N VAL A 372 35.03 -7.48 -12.11
CA VAL A 372 36.28 -7.74 -12.85
C VAL A 372 37.46 -6.99 -12.22
N LYS A 373 37.30 -5.73 -11.82
CA LYS A 373 38.37 -4.95 -11.17
C LYS A 373 38.71 -5.50 -9.79
N VAL A 374 37.68 -5.80 -8.99
CA VAL A 374 37.84 -6.44 -7.68
C VAL A 374 38.39 -7.85 -7.83
N SER A 375 38.06 -8.59 -8.90
CA SER A 375 38.56 -9.95 -9.13
C SER A 375 40.08 -10.03 -9.09
N TYR A 376 40.75 -9.06 -9.71
CA TYR A 376 42.19 -9.02 -9.82
C TYR A 376 42.86 -8.84 -8.44
N ASP A 377 42.36 -7.92 -7.62
CA ASP A 377 42.88 -7.71 -6.26
C ASP A 377 42.47 -8.84 -5.30
N TRP A 378 41.28 -9.41 -5.51
CA TRP A 378 40.69 -10.47 -4.69
C TRP A 378 41.44 -11.80 -4.83
N THR A 379 41.73 -12.22 -6.06
CA THR A 379 42.47 -13.47 -6.31
C THR A 379 43.93 -13.40 -5.86
N ASN A 380 44.50 -12.20 -5.77
CA ASN A 380 45.88 -12.00 -5.36
C ASN A 380 46.08 -11.89 -3.85
N THR A 381 45.01 -11.70 -3.06
CA THR A 381 45.10 -11.45 -1.61
C THR A 381 44.52 -12.56 -0.73
N MET A 382 43.63 -13.41 -1.25
CA MET A 382 42.96 -14.47 -0.48
C MET A 382 43.46 -15.87 -0.83
N SER A 383 43.47 -16.76 0.16
CA SER A 383 43.69 -18.19 -0.11
C SER A 383 42.57 -18.78 -0.97
N PRO A 384 42.80 -19.87 -1.75
CA PRO A 384 41.75 -20.53 -2.53
C PRO A 384 40.54 -20.95 -1.69
N ALA A 385 40.75 -21.46 -0.47
CA ALA A 385 39.69 -21.84 0.45
C ALA A 385 38.81 -20.62 0.84
N GLU A 386 39.44 -19.50 1.20
CA GLU A 386 38.73 -18.29 1.57
C GLU A 386 37.99 -17.68 0.38
N SER A 387 38.63 -17.59 -0.80
CA SER A 387 38.00 -17.06 -1.99
C SER A 387 36.76 -17.88 -2.38
N ALA A 388 36.87 -19.22 -2.38
CA ALA A 388 35.74 -20.11 -2.60
C ALA A 388 34.59 -19.84 -1.63
N LEU A 389 34.87 -19.72 -0.33
CA LEU A 389 33.87 -19.42 0.71
C LEU A 389 33.17 -18.07 0.52
N HIS A 390 33.84 -17.06 -0.03
CA HIS A 390 33.19 -15.76 -0.27
C HIS A 390 32.34 -15.72 -1.54
N VAL A 391 32.79 -16.33 -2.64
CA VAL A 391 31.94 -16.46 -3.85
C VAL A 391 30.67 -17.24 -3.51
N ASN A 392 30.85 -18.27 -2.70
CA ASN A 392 29.80 -19.03 -2.06
C ASN A 392 28.78 -18.14 -1.29
N LEU A 393 29.23 -17.17 -0.49
CA LEU A 393 28.35 -16.21 0.17
C LEU A 393 27.57 -15.35 -0.85
N MET A 394 28.21 -14.91 -1.94
CA MET A 394 27.53 -14.14 -2.99
C MET A 394 26.40 -14.94 -3.65
N VAL A 395 26.61 -16.23 -3.92
CA VAL A 395 25.59 -17.14 -4.45
C VAL A 395 24.42 -17.28 -3.49
N CYS A 396 24.70 -17.41 -2.18
CA CYS A 396 23.65 -17.47 -1.17
C CYS A 396 22.84 -16.18 -1.09
N PHE A 397 23.53 -15.04 -1.01
CA PHE A 397 22.92 -13.70 -1.02
C PHE A 397 21.96 -13.53 -2.20
N GLN A 398 22.43 -13.85 -3.41
CA GLN A 398 21.61 -13.74 -4.63
C GLN A 398 20.41 -14.71 -4.61
N GLY A 399 20.59 -15.95 -4.15
CA GLY A 399 19.49 -16.91 -4.05
C GLY A 399 18.38 -16.44 -3.11
N PHE A 400 18.75 -15.92 -1.93
CA PHE A 400 17.79 -15.38 -0.96
C PHE A 400 17.15 -14.06 -1.43
N MET A 401 17.87 -13.27 -2.21
CA MET A 401 17.33 -12.08 -2.85
C MET A 401 16.28 -12.43 -3.92
N ASN A 402 16.54 -13.45 -4.76
CA ASN A 402 15.55 -13.96 -5.73
C ASN A 402 14.32 -14.58 -5.03
N TYR A 403 14.53 -15.20 -3.86
CA TYR A 403 13.45 -15.71 -3.03
C TYR A 403 12.53 -14.57 -2.56
N SER A 404 13.08 -13.54 -1.91
CA SER A 404 12.29 -12.51 -1.23
C SER A 404 11.79 -11.38 -2.16
N SER A 405 12.43 -11.14 -3.31
CA SER A 405 12.01 -10.08 -4.24
C SER A 405 10.58 -10.28 -4.79
N VAL A 406 10.05 -11.51 -4.73
CA VAL A 406 8.70 -11.85 -5.17
C VAL A 406 7.64 -11.47 -4.14
N VAL A 407 8.00 -11.26 -2.87
CA VAL A 407 7.04 -10.99 -1.78
C VAL A 407 6.12 -9.81 -2.09
N LEU A 408 6.67 -8.73 -2.67
CA LEU A 408 5.94 -7.50 -3.04
C LEU A 408 4.99 -7.71 -4.21
N CYS A 409 5.41 -8.45 -5.23
CA CYS A 409 4.60 -8.63 -6.43
C CYS A 409 3.62 -9.81 -6.33
N ALA A 410 3.81 -10.74 -5.37
CA ALA A 410 3.06 -11.99 -5.32
C ALA A 410 1.54 -11.78 -5.19
N TYR A 411 1.10 -10.93 -4.26
CA TYR A 411 -0.33 -10.68 -4.04
C TYR A 411 -0.96 -9.84 -5.18
N PRO A 412 -0.37 -8.70 -5.59
CA PRO A 412 -0.84 -7.97 -6.78
C PRO A 412 -0.93 -8.82 -8.05
N LEU A 413 0.04 -9.72 -8.28
CA LEU A 413 0.05 -10.57 -9.45
C LEU A 413 -1.06 -11.63 -9.40
N CYS A 414 -1.34 -12.20 -8.23
CA CYS A 414 -2.47 -13.11 -8.05
C CYS A 414 -3.83 -12.40 -8.23
N LEU A 415 -3.94 -11.14 -7.80
CA LEU A 415 -5.13 -10.30 -8.06
C LEU A 415 -5.28 -10.00 -9.56
N ALA A 416 -4.20 -9.63 -10.25
CA ALA A 416 -4.20 -9.36 -11.69
C ALA A 416 -4.59 -10.60 -12.53
N LEU A 417 -4.34 -11.80 -12.00
CA LEU A 417 -4.77 -13.07 -12.59
C LEU A 417 -6.21 -13.48 -12.20
N ASN A 418 -6.96 -12.62 -11.51
CA ASN A 418 -8.35 -12.86 -11.07
C ASN A 418 -8.53 -14.12 -10.20
N LEU A 419 -7.55 -14.46 -9.36
CA LEU A 419 -7.63 -15.62 -8.47
C LEU A 419 -8.51 -15.31 -7.24
N SER A 420 -9.56 -16.11 -7.04
CA SER A 420 -10.49 -15.97 -5.89
C SER A 420 -9.84 -16.20 -4.53
N ASN A 421 -8.70 -16.90 -4.49
CA ASN A 421 -7.90 -17.20 -3.29
C ASN A 421 -6.51 -16.53 -3.34
N ALA A 422 -6.43 -15.30 -3.88
CA ALA A 422 -5.18 -14.58 -4.12
C ALA A 422 -4.23 -14.51 -2.91
N ALA A 423 -4.73 -14.35 -1.69
CA ALA A 423 -3.88 -14.34 -0.48
C ALA A 423 -3.14 -15.68 -0.28
N SER A 424 -3.86 -16.80 -0.32
CA SER A 424 -3.27 -18.13 -0.16
C SER A 424 -2.37 -18.51 -1.34
N MET A 425 -2.80 -18.21 -2.57
CA MET A 425 -2.02 -18.50 -3.78
C MET A 425 -0.73 -17.69 -3.86
N SER A 426 -0.77 -16.44 -3.41
CA SER A 426 0.44 -15.62 -3.34
C SER A 426 1.39 -16.11 -2.25
N GLY A 427 0.88 -16.69 -1.15
CA GLY A 427 1.67 -17.44 -0.18
C GLY A 427 2.34 -18.67 -0.80
N LEU A 428 1.59 -19.47 -1.58
CA LEU A 428 2.13 -20.63 -2.30
C LEU A 428 3.22 -20.22 -3.30
N LEU A 429 3.00 -19.12 -4.03
CA LEU A 429 3.96 -18.58 -4.99
C LEU A 429 5.31 -18.20 -4.34
N ILE A 430 5.27 -17.68 -3.10
CA ILE A 430 6.47 -17.39 -2.31
C ILE A 430 7.10 -18.70 -1.82
N GLY A 431 6.30 -19.58 -1.19
CA GLY A 431 6.74 -20.79 -0.52
C GLY A 431 7.32 -21.86 -1.44
N VAL A 432 6.76 -22.06 -2.64
CA VAL A 432 7.15 -23.16 -3.55
C VAL A 432 8.63 -23.09 -3.98
N PHE A 433 9.22 -21.91 -3.95
CA PHE A 433 10.66 -21.73 -4.14
C PHE A 433 11.48 -22.50 -3.08
N MET A 434 11.05 -22.48 -1.81
CA MET A 434 11.78 -23.16 -0.73
C MET A 434 11.52 -24.66 -0.68
N GLU A 435 10.32 -25.10 -1.08
CA GLU A 435 10.03 -26.52 -1.28
C GLU A 435 10.90 -27.12 -2.39
N SER A 436 10.94 -26.49 -3.55
CA SER A 436 11.80 -26.92 -4.65
C SER A 436 13.29 -26.80 -4.32
N SER A 437 13.68 -25.84 -3.48
CA SER A 437 15.03 -25.79 -2.90
C SER A 437 15.36 -27.03 -2.07
N ALA A 438 14.45 -27.50 -1.21
CA ALA A 438 14.66 -28.76 -0.49
C ALA A 438 14.86 -29.96 -1.45
N VAL A 439 14.13 -30.01 -2.56
CA VAL A 439 14.31 -31.04 -3.60
C VAL A 439 15.70 -30.93 -4.26
N GLY A 440 16.11 -29.71 -4.64
CA GLY A 440 17.45 -29.44 -5.18
C GLY A 440 18.57 -29.84 -4.20
N MET A 441 18.36 -29.59 -2.91
CA MET A 441 19.29 -30.05 -1.86
C MET A 441 19.40 -31.58 -1.80
N GLY A 442 18.29 -32.31 -1.96
CA GLY A 442 18.28 -33.78 -2.01
C GLY A 442 19.06 -34.34 -3.20
N VAL A 443 18.91 -33.73 -4.37
CA VAL A 443 19.70 -34.09 -5.56
C VAL A 443 21.18 -33.80 -5.32
N SER A 444 21.50 -32.62 -4.77
CA SER A 444 22.87 -32.22 -4.43
C SER A 444 23.54 -33.18 -3.46
N TRP A 445 22.84 -33.55 -2.39
CA TRP A 445 23.27 -34.55 -1.43
C TRP A 445 23.55 -35.90 -2.10
N LYS A 446 22.68 -36.35 -3.01
CA LYS A 446 22.87 -37.61 -3.72
C LYS A 446 24.11 -37.57 -4.61
N ILE A 447 24.33 -36.46 -5.32
CA ILE A 447 25.54 -36.25 -6.14
C ILE A 447 26.80 -36.28 -5.27
N LEU A 448 26.80 -35.57 -4.15
CA LEU A 448 27.94 -35.53 -3.22
C LEU A 448 28.25 -36.89 -2.60
N ASN A 449 27.24 -37.74 -2.38
CA ASN A 449 27.45 -39.10 -1.88
C ASN A 449 27.99 -40.05 -2.96
N VAL A 450 27.58 -39.89 -4.21
CA VAL A 450 28.07 -40.71 -5.33
C VAL A 450 29.47 -40.25 -5.77
N TYR A 451 29.73 -38.95 -5.72
CA TYR A 451 30.99 -38.32 -6.12
C TYR A 451 31.54 -37.41 -5.01
N PRO A 452 32.15 -37.99 -3.95
CA PRO A 452 32.62 -37.21 -2.78
C PRO A 452 33.68 -36.16 -3.09
N ASP A 453 34.43 -36.30 -4.20
CA ASP A 453 35.48 -35.35 -4.60
C ASP A 453 34.97 -34.25 -5.55
N ILE A 454 33.68 -34.24 -5.90
CA ILE A 454 33.12 -33.26 -6.83
C ILE A 454 33.27 -31.82 -6.34
N TRP A 455 33.34 -31.63 -5.00
CA TRP A 455 33.56 -30.31 -4.41
C TRP A 455 34.95 -29.74 -4.68
N ARG A 456 35.93 -30.56 -5.10
CA ARG A 456 37.27 -30.10 -5.48
C ARG A 456 37.42 -29.90 -6.98
N VAL A 457 36.97 -30.88 -7.76
CA VAL A 457 37.33 -31.00 -9.19
C VAL A 457 36.32 -30.32 -10.13
N HIS A 458 35.02 -30.30 -9.78
CA HIS A 458 33.96 -29.84 -10.68
C HIS A 458 33.02 -28.79 -10.06
N ILE A 459 33.52 -28.06 -9.06
CA ILE A 459 32.76 -27.06 -8.31
C ILE A 459 32.15 -25.96 -9.18
N LYS A 460 32.89 -25.46 -10.16
CA LYS A 460 32.41 -24.41 -11.09
C LYS A 460 31.21 -24.88 -11.88
N THR A 461 31.32 -26.06 -12.49
CA THR A 461 30.23 -26.68 -13.26
C THR A 461 28.99 -26.84 -12.40
N TYR A 462 29.18 -27.27 -11.16
CA TYR A 462 28.10 -27.47 -10.21
C TYR A 462 27.36 -26.15 -9.89
N LEU A 463 28.09 -25.11 -9.50
CA LEU A 463 27.52 -23.80 -9.18
C LEU A 463 26.85 -23.12 -10.38
N VAL A 464 27.48 -23.21 -11.56
CA VAL A 464 26.92 -22.69 -12.82
C VAL A 464 25.63 -23.40 -13.17
N THR A 465 25.52 -24.72 -12.92
CA THR A 465 24.29 -25.47 -13.16
C THR A 465 23.15 -24.93 -12.30
N GLY A 466 23.36 -24.78 -10.99
CA GLY A 466 22.34 -24.23 -10.09
C GLY A 466 21.93 -22.79 -10.41
N LEU A 467 22.90 -21.94 -10.78
CA LEU A 467 22.64 -20.56 -11.21
C LEU A 467 21.93 -20.49 -12.58
N SER A 468 22.22 -21.42 -13.49
CA SER A 468 21.55 -21.53 -14.79
C SER A 468 20.08 -21.90 -14.64
N CYS A 469 19.75 -22.83 -13.73
CA CYS A 469 18.36 -23.13 -13.37
C CYS A 469 17.65 -21.86 -12.85
N GLN A 470 18.28 -21.13 -11.93
CA GLN A 470 17.72 -19.86 -11.42
C GLN A 470 17.49 -18.83 -12.52
N PHE A 471 18.41 -18.71 -13.47
CA PHE A 471 18.30 -17.81 -14.61
C PHE A 471 17.14 -18.21 -15.53
N LEU A 472 17.03 -19.50 -15.88
CA LEU A 472 15.94 -20.02 -16.71
C LEU A 472 14.57 -19.80 -16.05
N GLY A 473 14.45 -20.05 -14.75
CA GLY A 473 13.22 -19.76 -14.03
C GLY A 473 12.90 -18.25 -14.00
N ALA A 474 13.89 -17.38 -13.84
CA ALA A 474 13.69 -15.92 -13.92
C ALA A 474 13.23 -15.47 -15.32
N LEU A 475 13.72 -16.10 -16.40
CA LEU A 475 13.26 -15.82 -17.77
C LEU A 475 11.79 -16.18 -17.96
N VAL A 476 11.37 -17.35 -17.45
CA VAL A 476 9.97 -17.78 -17.52
C VAL A 476 9.07 -16.87 -16.68
N PHE A 477 9.54 -16.46 -15.48
CA PHE A 477 8.84 -15.47 -14.66
C PHE A 477 8.65 -14.14 -15.41
N CYS A 478 9.69 -13.64 -16.08
CA CYS A 478 9.64 -12.44 -16.90
C CYS A 478 8.61 -12.55 -18.03
N LYS A 479 8.55 -13.70 -18.70
CA LYS A 479 7.54 -13.98 -19.74
C LYS A 479 6.12 -13.89 -19.19
N VAL A 480 5.85 -14.44 -18.00
CA VAL A 480 4.53 -14.34 -17.37
C VAL A 480 4.21 -12.88 -16.98
N ALA A 481 5.16 -12.16 -16.38
CA ALA A 481 4.97 -10.75 -16.03
C ALA A 481 4.65 -9.89 -17.26
N LEU A 482 5.31 -10.14 -18.40
CA LEU A 482 4.99 -9.49 -19.67
C LEU A 482 3.59 -9.87 -20.17
N ALA A 483 3.22 -11.15 -20.12
CA ALA A 483 1.89 -11.60 -20.54
C ALA A 483 0.77 -10.91 -19.74
N VAL A 484 0.92 -10.81 -18.42
CA VAL A 484 -0.03 -10.11 -17.55
C VAL A 484 -0.07 -8.62 -17.85
N LYS A 485 1.09 -7.98 -18.12
CA LYS A 485 1.14 -6.57 -18.53
C LYS A 485 0.35 -6.29 -19.81
N TYR A 486 0.32 -7.23 -20.74
CA TYR A 486 -0.45 -7.12 -21.98
C TYR A 486 -1.89 -7.67 -21.84
N GLY A 487 -2.40 -7.80 -20.61
CA GLY A 487 -3.80 -8.13 -20.33
C GLY A 487 -4.16 -9.61 -20.45
N GLN A 488 -3.17 -10.53 -20.48
CA GLN A 488 -3.46 -11.96 -20.50
C GLN A 488 -3.73 -12.49 -19.07
N THR A 489 -4.84 -13.21 -18.90
CA THR A 489 -5.31 -13.70 -17.59
C THR A 489 -5.66 -15.20 -17.58
N HIS A 490 -4.97 -16.01 -18.39
CA HIS A 490 -5.24 -17.44 -18.48
C HIS A 490 -4.74 -18.22 -17.26
N ASP A 491 -5.49 -19.24 -16.81
CA ASP A 491 -5.12 -20.14 -15.71
C ASP A 491 -3.75 -20.84 -15.91
N THR A 492 -3.32 -21.01 -17.16
CA THR A 492 -2.00 -21.56 -17.48
C THR A 492 -0.85 -20.65 -17.04
N LEU A 493 -1.09 -19.35 -16.86
CA LEU A 493 -0.06 -18.39 -16.44
C LEU A 493 0.35 -18.60 -14.98
N ILE A 494 -0.59 -18.90 -14.08
CA ILE A 494 -0.24 -19.20 -12.68
C ILE A 494 0.55 -20.51 -12.57
N LEU A 495 0.18 -21.54 -13.35
CA LEU A 495 0.94 -22.79 -13.41
C LEU A 495 2.36 -22.57 -13.97
N THR A 496 2.47 -21.75 -15.01
CA THR A 496 3.78 -21.37 -15.59
C THR A 496 4.63 -20.60 -14.58
N LEU A 497 4.01 -19.73 -13.80
CA LEU A 497 4.68 -18.96 -12.74
C LEU A 497 5.16 -19.85 -11.60
N LEU A 498 4.34 -20.82 -11.16
CA LEU A 498 4.74 -21.83 -10.17
C LEU A 498 5.89 -22.69 -10.71
N ALA A 499 5.81 -23.14 -11.96
CA ALA A 499 6.89 -23.88 -12.61
C ALA A 499 8.19 -23.05 -12.67
N ALA A 500 8.11 -21.76 -13.00
CA ALA A 500 9.25 -20.86 -12.97
C ALA A 500 9.90 -20.81 -11.58
N ARG A 501 9.10 -20.66 -10.52
CA ARG A 501 9.58 -20.65 -9.13
C ARG A 501 10.17 -21.99 -8.69
N ILE A 502 9.60 -23.11 -9.14
CA ILE A 502 10.14 -24.45 -8.89
C ILE A 502 11.54 -24.59 -9.49
N VAL A 503 11.74 -24.17 -10.74
CA VAL A 503 13.06 -24.24 -11.39
C VAL A 503 14.08 -23.33 -10.68
N GLN A 504 13.66 -22.13 -10.25
CA GLN A 504 14.53 -21.25 -9.47
C GLN A 504 14.92 -21.84 -8.12
N GLY A 505 13.94 -22.32 -7.36
CA GLY A 505 14.17 -22.90 -6.06
C GLY A 505 15.04 -24.15 -6.14
N PHE A 506 14.79 -25.04 -7.10
CA PHE A 506 15.63 -26.20 -7.37
C PHE A 506 17.10 -25.81 -7.59
N GLY A 507 17.37 -24.84 -8.46
CA GLY A 507 18.72 -24.32 -8.69
C GLY A 507 19.38 -23.71 -7.46
N HIS A 508 18.60 -23.00 -6.64
CA HIS A 508 19.07 -22.47 -5.35
C HIS A 508 19.42 -23.60 -4.37
N GLY A 509 18.58 -24.64 -4.28
CA GLY A 509 18.79 -25.80 -3.42
C GLY A 509 20.03 -26.61 -3.75
N LEU A 510 20.31 -26.80 -5.05
CA LEU A 510 21.54 -27.44 -5.51
C LEU A 510 22.75 -26.74 -4.90
N ASN A 511 22.81 -25.42 -5.09
CA ASN A 511 23.89 -24.58 -4.58
C ASN A 511 23.92 -24.55 -3.05
N ASP A 512 22.78 -24.35 -2.36
CA ASP A 512 22.74 -24.20 -0.89
C ASP A 512 23.22 -25.45 -0.12
N GLN A 513 22.91 -26.66 -0.60
CA GLN A 513 23.45 -27.87 0.02
C GLN A 513 24.96 -27.98 -0.18
N PHE A 514 25.42 -27.74 -1.40
CA PHE A 514 26.82 -27.85 -1.75
C PHE A 514 27.69 -26.84 -0.98
N MET A 515 27.18 -25.62 -0.85
CA MET A 515 27.67 -24.55 0.01
C MET A 515 27.87 -24.97 1.47
N LYS A 516 26.87 -25.63 2.07
CA LYS A 516 26.94 -26.12 3.45
C LYS A 516 28.06 -27.16 3.59
N CYS A 517 28.20 -28.06 2.63
CA CYS A 517 29.30 -29.02 2.58
C CYS A 517 30.67 -28.32 2.46
N CYS A 518 30.78 -27.29 1.61
CA CYS A 518 32.03 -26.52 1.46
C CYS A 518 32.47 -25.88 2.78
N ILE A 519 31.57 -25.36 3.60
CA ILE A 519 31.94 -24.80 4.92
C ILE A 519 32.58 -25.87 5.82
N VAL A 520 32.03 -27.09 5.83
CA VAL A 520 32.55 -28.20 6.65
C VAL A 520 33.92 -28.67 6.13
N LYS A 521 34.08 -28.73 4.81
CA LYS A 521 35.29 -29.21 4.12
C LYS A 521 36.44 -28.19 4.12
N LEU A 522 36.14 -26.91 3.97
CA LEU A 522 37.13 -25.83 3.81
C LEU A 522 37.51 -25.13 5.12
N ALA A 523 36.66 -25.19 6.15
CA ALA A 523 36.92 -24.52 7.42
C ALA A 523 37.22 -25.50 8.57
N PRO A 524 38.26 -25.23 9.40
CA PRO A 524 38.50 -25.95 10.64
C PRO A 524 37.27 -25.94 11.55
N ALA A 525 37.07 -27.00 12.34
CA ALA A 525 35.89 -27.16 13.20
C ALA A 525 35.63 -25.96 14.13
N VAL A 526 36.70 -25.34 14.66
CA VAL A 526 36.63 -24.14 15.51
C VAL A 526 36.10 -22.90 14.79
N ASP A 527 36.28 -22.79 13.48
CA ASP A 527 35.88 -21.64 12.67
C ASP A 527 34.51 -21.80 12.00
N ARG A 528 33.98 -23.02 11.91
CA ARG A 528 32.68 -23.31 11.26
C ARG A 528 31.52 -22.48 11.81
N PRO A 529 31.36 -22.24 13.13
CA PRO A 529 30.30 -21.37 13.63
C PRO A 529 30.40 -19.95 13.08
N ARG A 530 31.62 -19.41 12.97
CA ARG A 530 31.88 -18.07 12.43
C ARG A 530 31.51 -17.99 10.94
N HIS A 531 31.88 -19.00 10.14
CA HIS A 531 31.49 -19.04 8.72
C HIS A 531 29.99 -19.23 8.52
N SER A 532 29.35 -20.04 9.37
CA SER A 532 27.89 -20.20 9.38
C SER A 532 27.19 -18.89 9.70
N MET A 533 27.69 -18.12 10.68
CA MET A 533 27.17 -16.80 11.01
C MET A 533 27.31 -15.81 9.84
N LYS A 534 28.47 -15.78 9.15
CA LYS A 534 28.65 -14.96 7.93
C LYS A 534 27.62 -15.33 6.85
N LYS A 535 27.37 -16.62 6.65
CA LYS A 535 26.34 -17.11 5.73
C LYS A 535 24.95 -16.63 6.14
N PHE A 536 24.60 -16.71 7.42
CA PHE A 536 23.31 -16.23 7.90
C PHE A 536 23.14 -14.73 7.66
N VAL A 537 24.13 -13.89 7.98
CA VAL A 537 24.10 -12.45 7.69
C VAL A 537 23.94 -12.18 6.20
N SER A 538 24.70 -12.90 5.36
CA SER A 538 24.60 -12.80 3.90
C SER A 538 23.20 -13.18 3.39
N ASN A 539 22.62 -14.27 3.88
CA ASN A 539 21.25 -14.67 3.55
C ASN A 539 20.25 -13.60 3.95
N THR A 540 20.36 -13.04 5.16
CA THR A 540 19.44 -11.98 5.62
C THR A 540 19.55 -10.72 4.79
N MET A 541 20.78 -10.33 4.42
CA MET A 541 20.97 -9.19 3.55
C MET A 541 20.33 -9.43 2.17
N GLY A 542 20.35 -10.68 1.68
CA GLY A 542 19.59 -11.07 0.49
C GLY A 542 18.08 -10.93 0.69
N ILE A 543 17.56 -11.48 1.78
CA ILE A 543 16.13 -11.41 2.14
C ILE A 543 15.65 -9.96 2.22
N GLY A 544 16.35 -9.08 2.94
CA GLY A 544 16.00 -7.67 3.08
C GLY A 544 16.29 -6.82 1.84
N GLY A 545 17.38 -7.13 1.12
CA GLY A 545 17.82 -6.37 -0.05
C GLY A 545 16.89 -6.52 -1.25
N GLY A 546 16.27 -7.69 -1.45
CA GLY A 546 15.32 -7.93 -2.53
C GLY A 546 14.18 -6.91 -2.55
N PRO A 547 13.33 -6.85 -1.50
CA PRO A 547 12.23 -5.89 -1.40
C PRO A 547 12.68 -4.43 -1.48
N ILE A 548 13.80 -4.04 -0.84
CA ILE A 548 14.30 -2.65 -0.89
C ILE A 548 14.58 -2.22 -2.33
N ILE A 549 15.29 -3.06 -3.09
CA ILE A 549 15.72 -2.69 -4.45
C ILE A 549 14.52 -2.61 -5.39
N ILE A 550 13.58 -3.55 -5.27
CA ILE A 550 12.34 -3.50 -6.04
C ILE A 550 11.51 -2.27 -5.67
N ALA A 551 11.40 -1.94 -4.38
CA ALA A 551 10.71 -0.74 -3.92
C ALA A 551 11.32 0.55 -4.47
N ILE A 552 12.65 0.68 -4.43
CA ILE A 552 13.36 1.84 -4.98
C ILE A 552 13.14 1.94 -6.48
N ALA A 553 13.29 0.83 -7.21
CA ALA A 553 13.01 0.82 -8.64
C ALA A 553 11.55 1.20 -8.93
N TYR A 554 10.61 0.65 -8.16
CA TYR A 554 9.20 0.97 -8.29
C TYR A 554 8.92 2.47 -8.05
N PHE A 555 9.50 3.05 -7.01
CA PHE A 555 9.37 4.48 -6.70
C PHE A 555 9.82 5.39 -7.86
N PHE A 556 10.93 5.07 -8.53
CA PHE A 556 11.45 5.89 -9.62
C PHE A 556 10.78 5.64 -10.98
N PHE A 557 10.19 4.47 -11.19
CA PHE A 557 9.73 4.03 -12.51
C PHE A 557 8.22 3.76 -12.61
N HIS A 558 7.48 3.88 -11.51
CA HIS A 558 6.03 3.79 -11.53
C HIS A 558 5.43 5.06 -12.15
N ASP A 559 4.57 4.87 -13.15
CA ASP A 559 3.80 5.93 -13.80
C ASP A 559 2.41 5.98 -13.17
N GLU A 560 2.13 7.03 -12.40
CA GLU A 560 0.85 7.22 -11.71
C GLU A 560 -0.32 7.50 -12.69
N GLY A 561 -0.02 7.82 -13.96
CA GLY A 561 -1.01 8.31 -14.94
C GLY A 561 -1.76 7.26 -15.76
N GLY A 562 -1.56 5.96 -15.53
CA GLY A 562 -1.95 4.92 -16.51
C GLY A 562 -2.88 3.80 -16.05
N ASP A 563 -3.40 3.78 -14.81
CA ASP A 563 -4.07 2.60 -14.26
C ASP A 563 -5.55 2.52 -14.65
N VAL A 564 -5.82 2.14 -15.90
CA VAL A 564 -7.14 1.69 -16.34
C VAL A 564 -7.34 0.26 -15.82
N ALA A 565 -8.08 0.12 -14.72
CA ALA A 565 -8.65 -1.13 -14.19
C ALA A 565 -7.72 -2.10 -13.40
N GLY A 566 -6.77 -1.61 -12.60
CA GLY A 566 -6.07 -2.40 -11.55
C GLY A 566 -5.16 -3.54 -12.04
N MET A 567 -5.18 -3.84 -13.34
CA MET A 567 -4.30 -4.79 -14.01
C MET A 567 -2.87 -4.23 -14.18
N GLY A 568 -2.67 -2.91 -14.10
CA GLY A 568 -1.38 -2.25 -14.32
C GLY A 568 -0.40 -2.43 -13.16
N LEU A 569 -0.88 -2.31 -11.92
CA LEU A 569 -0.05 -2.30 -10.71
C LEU A 569 0.77 -3.58 -10.54
N GLY A 570 0.09 -4.74 -10.55
CA GLY A 570 0.74 -6.04 -10.35
C GLY A 570 1.73 -6.40 -11.46
N ALA A 571 1.38 -6.07 -12.71
CA ALA A 571 2.23 -6.35 -13.85
C ALA A 571 3.54 -5.54 -13.84
N GLN A 572 3.46 -4.25 -13.48
CA GLN A 572 4.64 -3.37 -13.44
C GLN A 572 5.64 -3.83 -12.37
N ILE A 573 5.19 -4.07 -11.14
CA ILE A 573 6.09 -4.52 -10.08
C ILE A 573 6.65 -5.92 -10.36
N SER A 574 5.86 -6.83 -10.94
CA SER A 574 6.36 -8.14 -11.37
C SER A 574 7.42 -8.04 -12.45
N MET A 575 7.32 -7.09 -13.39
CA MET A 575 8.37 -6.85 -14.38
C MET A 575 9.67 -6.39 -13.74
N LEU A 576 9.62 -5.42 -12.82
CA LEU A 576 10.80 -4.96 -12.10
C LEU A 576 11.44 -6.10 -11.31
N THR A 577 10.63 -6.92 -10.64
CA THR A 577 11.10 -8.13 -9.94
C THR A 577 11.79 -9.10 -10.90
N ALA A 578 11.21 -9.37 -12.07
CA ALA A 578 11.79 -10.29 -13.05
C ALA A 578 13.12 -9.78 -13.61
N GLN A 579 13.18 -8.49 -13.96
CA GLN A 579 14.38 -7.84 -14.49
C GLN A 579 15.52 -7.86 -13.47
N TRP A 580 15.19 -7.58 -12.20
CA TRP A 580 16.14 -7.64 -11.10
C TRP A 580 16.71 -9.05 -10.90
N GLN A 581 15.83 -10.07 -10.87
CA GLN A 581 16.25 -11.46 -10.73
C GLN A 581 17.19 -11.89 -11.85
N LEU A 582 16.88 -11.54 -13.10
CA LEU A 582 17.76 -11.82 -14.26
C LEU A 582 19.13 -11.14 -14.09
N THR A 583 19.10 -9.85 -13.77
CA THR A 583 20.29 -8.99 -13.60
C THR A 583 21.22 -9.51 -12.50
N MET A 584 20.68 -9.84 -11.34
CA MET A 584 21.48 -10.37 -10.24
C MET A 584 22.00 -11.78 -10.51
N THR A 585 21.17 -12.63 -11.10
CA THR A 585 21.57 -14.02 -11.38
C THR A 585 22.69 -14.05 -12.43
N ILE A 586 22.62 -13.25 -13.50
CA ILE A 586 23.68 -13.20 -14.51
C ILE A 586 24.98 -12.63 -13.93
N THR A 587 24.89 -11.60 -13.09
CA THR A 587 26.05 -10.99 -12.44
C THR A 587 26.78 -12.00 -11.56
N VAL A 588 26.04 -12.74 -10.73
CA VAL A 588 26.62 -13.76 -9.85
C VAL A 588 27.08 -15.00 -10.63
N LEU A 589 26.42 -15.36 -11.73
CA LEU A 589 26.87 -16.43 -12.62
C LEU A 589 28.23 -16.09 -13.24
N VAL A 590 28.41 -14.87 -13.76
CA VAL A 590 29.71 -14.42 -14.27
C VAL A 590 30.75 -14.39 -13.16
N ALA A 591 30.41 -13.85 -11.98
CA ALA A 591 31.30 -13.84 -10.83
C ALA A 591 31.72 -15.25 -10.41
N ALA A 592 30.80 -16.22 -10.38
CA ALA A 592 31.11 -17.61 -10.05
C ALA A 592 32.02 -18.28 -11.08
N VAL A 593 31.93 -17.93 -12.37
CA VAL A 593 32.86 -18.46 -13.39
C VAL A 593 34.27 -17.88 -13.22
N LEU A 594 34.36 -16.56 -13.01
CA LEU A 594 35.62 -15.82 -12.99
C LEU A 594 36.37 -15.92 -11.65
N LEU A 595 35.67 -15.81 -10.53
CA LEU A 595 36.27 -15.66 -9.20
C LEU A 595 36.52 -16.98 -8.49
N TYR A 596 35.77 -18.03 -8.82
CA TYR A 596 35.85 -19.28 -8.09
C TYR A 596 37.22 -19.95 -8.33
N PRO A 597 38.02 -20.24 -7.29
CA PRO A 597 39.34 -20.82 -7.47
C PRO A 597 39.28 -22.34 -7.70
N SER A 598 40.40 -22.93 -8.14
CA SER A 598 40.56 -24.39 -8.04
C SER A 598 40.73 -24.79 -6.57
N LEU A 599 40.15 -25.93 -6.19
CA LEU A 599 40.21 -26.48 -4.83
C LEU A 599 40.94 -27.82 -4.74
N GLU A 600 41.60 -28.26 -5.82
CA GLU A 600 42.28 -29.55 -5.89
C GLU A 600 43.34 -29.71 -4.77
N ASP A 601 44.10 -28.64 -4.49
CA ASP A 601 45.19 -28.63 -3.52
C ASP A 601 44.76 -28.19 -2.10
N VAL A 602 43.47 -27.94 -1.86
CA VAL A 602 42.99 -27.41 -0.57
C VAL A 602 42.70 -28.54 0.42
N SER A 603 43.24 -28.42 1.64
CA SER A 603 43.04 -29.36 2.75
C SER A 603 41.56 -29.66 3.05
N ASP A 604 41.22 -30.94 3.30
CA ASP A 604 39.88 -31.37 3.73
C ASP A 604 39.83 -31.46 5.26
N PHE A 605 39.11 -30.53 5.89
CA PHE A 605 38.89 -30.50 7.33
C PHE A 605 37.68 -31.33 7.81
N GLY A 606 36.95 -31.99 6.90
CA GLY A 606 35.69 -32.69 7.17
C GLY A 606 35.81 -33.97 8.00
N LYS A 607 36.99 -34.58 8.10
CA LYS A 607 37.19 -35.85 8.83
C LYS A 607 37.09 -35.66 10.34
N ALA A 608 35.89 -35.80 10.91
CA ALA A 608 35.68 -35.77 12.37
C ALA A 608 36.08 -37.11 13.02
N THR A 609 36.74 -37.05 14.18
CA THR A 609 37.30 -38.20 14.92
C THR A 609 36.62 -38.46 16.27
N SER A 610 35.46 -37.87 16.55
CA SER A 610 34.83 -37.94 17.89
C SER A 610 33.90 -39.15 18.10
N ILE A 611 33.84 -39.59 19.36
CA ILE A 611 33.03 -40.70 19.86
C ILE A 611 31.56 -40.24 20.03
N VAL A 612 30.64 -41.12 19.63
CA VAL A 612 29.19 -40.89 19.56
C VAL A 612 28.50 -41.21 20.90
N GLY A 613 27.56 -40.35 21.35
CA GLY A 613 26.74 -40.58 22.55
C GLY A 613 25.25 -40.22 22.36
N GLY A 614 24.34 -40.90 23.07
CA GLY A 614 22.88 -40.74 22.89
C GLY A 614 22.33 -39.33 23.16
N HIS A 615 23.00 -38.54 24.01
CA HIS A 615 22.64 -37.14 24.23
C HIS A 615 22.85 -36.27 22.98
N GLN A 616 23.89 -36.55 22.17
CA GLN A 616 24.17 -35.80 20.95
C GLN A 616 23.04 -35.95 19.92
N THR A 617 22.42 -37.13 19.81
CA THR A 617 21.25 -37.36 18.96
C THR A 617 20.07 -36.47 19.37
N ALA A 618 19.80 -36.35 20.67
CA ALA A 618 18.71 -35.51 21.17
C ALA A 618 18.95 -34.03 20.86
N VAL A 619 20.20 -33.56 21.01
CA VAL A 619 20.60 -32.19 20.63
C VAL A 619 20.40 -31.96 19.14
N LEU A 620 20.83 -32.89 18.28
CA LEU A 620 20.65 -32.78 16.82
C LEU A 620 19.17 -32.67 16.43
N LEU A 621 18.32 -33.55 16.96
CA LEU A 621 16.89 -33.53 16.64
C LEU A 621 16.20 -32.25 17.14
N ALA A 622 16.54 -31.80 18.35
CA ALA A 622 16.03 -30.54 18.90
C ALA A 622 16.47 -29.35 18.02
N SER A 623 17.73 -29.32 17.59
CA SER A 623 18.24 -28.27 16.72
C SER A 623 17.59 -28.24 15.35
N ILE A 624 17.32 -29.39 14.72
CA ILE A 624 16.58 -29.45 13.45
C ILE A 624 15.16 -28.92 13.62
N PHE A 625 14.47 -29.31 14.69
CA PHE A 625 13.12 -28.83 14.97
C PHE A 625 13.07 -27.31 15.23
N LEU A 626 14.03 -26.77 15.99
CA LEU A 626 14.19 -25.34 16.20
C LEU A 626 14.37 -24.59 14.87
N ASP A 627 15.17 -25.14 13.96
CA ASP A 627 15.45 -24.55 12.65
C ASP A 627 14.23 -24.60 11.70
N ALA A 628 13.39 -25.62 11.86
CA ALA A 628 12.10 -25.75 11.19
C ALA A 628 11.16 -24.62 11.57
N LEU A 629 10.95 -24.45 12.87
CA LEU A 629 10.09 -23.40 13.43
C LEU A 629 10.63 -22.02 13.09
N ARG A 630 11.95 -21.81 13.16
CA ARG A 630 12.61 -20.59 12.71
C ARG A 630 12.26 -20.29 11.25
N GLY A 631 12.36 -21.27 10.36
CA GLY A 631 11.97 -21.14 8.95
C GLY A 631 10.50 -20.74 8.78
N PHE A 632 9.60 -21.38 9.52
CA PHE A 632 8.16 -21.07 9.52
C PHE A 632 7.89 -19.63 9.98
N ILE A 633 8.48 -19.22 11.10
CA ILE A 633 8.30 -17.88 11.68
C ILE A 633 8.80 -16.81 10.71
N THR A 634 10.04 -16.92 10.23
CA THR A 634 10.68 -15.86 9.43
C THR A 634 9.98 -15.65 8.09
N SER A 635 9.65 -16.75 7.39
CA SER A 635 8.92 -16.69 6.11
C SER A 635 7.46 -16.28 6.30
N GLY A 636 6.86 -16.64 7.44
CA GLY A 636 5.53 -16.19 7.83
C GLY A 636 5.47 -14.67 8.00
N VAL A 637 6.43 -14.10 8.74
CA VAL A 637 6.55 -12.64 8.96
C VAL A 637 6.73 -11.88 7.65
N GLU A 638 7.63 -12.36 6.77
CA GLU A 638 7.81 -11.79 5.43
C GLU A 638 6.51 -11.68 4.63
N ALA A 639 5.77 -12.78 4.53
CA ALA A 639 4.57 -12.84 3.71
C ALA A 639 3.37 -12.15 4.35
N ALA A 640 3.22 -12.27 5.68
CA ALA A 640 2.10 -11.74 6.46
C ALA A 640 2.11 -10.23 6.54
N SER A 641 3.26 -9.65 6.90
CA SER A 641 3.36 -8.21 7.12
C SER A 641 3.20 -7.45 5.81
N CYS A 642 3.71 -8.00 4.71
CA CYS A 642 3.44 -7.47 3.37
C CYS A 642 1.94 -7.48 3.06
N LEU A 643 1.23 -8.58 3.37
CA LEU A 643 -0.22 -8.66 3.15
C LEU A 643 -0.99 -7.69 4.05
N LEU A 644 -0.68 -7.62 5.35
CA LEU A 644 -1.35 -6.71 6.27
C LEU A 644 -1.17 -5.25 5.88
N LEU A 645 0.06 -4.82 5.56
CA LEU A 645 0.35 -3.45 5.14
C LEU A 645 -0.35 -3.11 3.83
N GLN A 646 -0.41 -4.05 2.89
CA GLN A 646 -1.06 -3.84 1.61
C GLN A 646 -2.59 -3.83 1.70
N ASP A 647 -3.18 -4.83 2.37
CA ASP A 647 -4.61 -5.12 2.33
C ASP A 647 -5.39 -4.35 3.40
N HIS A 648 -4.85 -4.22 4.62
CA HIS A 648 -5.54 -3.53 5.72
C HIS A 648 -5.19 -2.04 5.82
N PHE A 649 -4.02 -1.63 5.35
CA PHE A 649 -3.53 -0.25 5.47
C PHE A 649 -3.33 0.44 4.12
N GLU A 650 -3.61 -0.23 3.01
CA GLU A 650 -3.51 0.31 1.65
C GLU A 650 -2.13 0.95 1.35
N TRP A 651 -1.07 0.42 1.96
CA TRP A 651 0.27 0.94 1.73
C TRP A 651 0.71 0.68 0.29
N ARG A 652 1.38 1.67 -0.30
CA ARG A 652 2.03 1.54 -1.60
C ARG A 652 3.19 0.54 -1.54
N GLN A 653 3.44 -0.16 -2.65
CA GLN A 653 4.44 -1.22 -2.74
C GLN A 653 5.88 -0.74 -2.53
N ASP A 654 6.20 0.50 -2.93
CA ASP A 654 7.48 1.14 -2.63
C ASP A 654 7.73 1.22 -1.12
N SER A 655 6.71 1.63 -0.37
CA SER A 655 6.77 1.84 1.07
C SER A 655 6.87 0.50 1.80
N ILE A 656 6.05 -0.48 1.39
CA ILE A 656 6.08 -1.84 1.93
C ILE A 656 7.46 -2.46 1.72
N GLY A 657 7.98 -2.44 0.50
CA GLY A 657 9.27 -3.07 0.17
C GLY A 657 10.46 -2.44 0.88
N PHE A 658 10.47 -1.10 0.98
CA PHE A 658 11.52 -0.41 1.72
C PHE A 658 11.47 -0.73 3.22
N CYS A 659 10.30 -0.58 3.85
CA CYS A 659 10.15 -0.77 5.30
C CYS A 659 10.37 -2.23 5.72
N ILE A 660 9.76 -3.21 5.03
CA ILE A 660 9.94 -4.63 5.33
C ILE A 660 11.39 -5.05 5.11
N GLY A 661 12.01 -4.63 4.01
CA GLY A 661 13.42 -4.98 3.80
C GLY A 661 14.35 -4.35 4.85
N LEU A 662 14.02 -3.15 5.35
CA LEU A 662 14.75 -2.52 6.44
C LEU A 662 14.59 -3.29 7.75
N THR A 663 13.39 -3.79 8.10
CA THR A 663 13.19 -4.59 9.32
C THR A 663 14.06 -5.85 9.33
N PHE A 664 14.28 -6.46 8.17
CA PHE A 664 15.18 -7.63 8.05
C PHE A 664 16.65 -7.25 8.15
N CYS A 665 17.04 -6.10 7.60
CA CYS A 665 18.41 -5.58 7.72
C CYS A 665 18.80 -5.24 9.18
N LEU A 666 17.83 -5.09 10.10
CA LEU A 666 18.09 -4.91 11.54
C LEU A 666 18.78 -6.12 12.19
N VAL A 667 18.91 -7.26 11.51
CA VAL A 667 19.78 -8.35 11.97
C VAL A 667 21.23 -7.91 12.13
N VAL A 668 21.72 -6.97 11.30
CA VAL A 668 23.11 -6.51 11.33
C VAL A 668 23.43 -5.77 12.63
N PRO A 669 22.69 -4.72 13.04
CA PRO A 669 22.91 -4.09 14.33
C PRO A 669 22.66 -5.05 15.50
N ALA A 670 21.66 -5.93 15.41
CA ALA A 670 21.42 -6.95 16.44
C ALA A 670 22.61 -7.93 16.58
N TYR A 671 23.24 -8.31 15.46
CA TYR A 671 24.45 -9.13 15.44
C TYR A 671 25.67 -8.38 16.02
N MET A 672 25.83 -7.09 15.71
CA MET A 672 26.89 -6.28 16.32
C MET A 672 26.74 -6.21 17.84
N LEU A 673 25.52 -6.03 18.33
CA LEU A 673 25.20 -6.06 19.74
C LEU A 673 25.50 -7.43 20.35
N HIS A 674 25.10 -8.52 19.69
CA HIS A 674 25.43 -9.88 20.11
C HIS A 674 26.93 -10.04 20.32
N LYS A 675 27.74 -9.68 19.32
CA LYS A 675 29.20 -9.82 19.35
C LYS A 675 29.83 -9.06 20.51
N GLN A 676 29.31 -7.88 20.87
CA GLN A 676 29.80 -7.10 21.99
C GLN A 676 29.59 -7.79 23.34
N TYR A 677 28.50 -8.55 23.49
CA TYR A 677 28.12 -9.19 24.75
C TYR A 677 28.27 -10.72 24.75
N GLN A 678 28.72 -11.32 23.64
CA GLN A 678 28.75 -12.78 23.46
C GLN A 678 29.52 -13.51 24.56
N ALA A 679 30.58 -12.89 25.10
CA ALA A 679 31.41 -13.49 26.15
C ALA A 679 30.71 -13.59 27.52
N ARG A 680 29.59 -12.88 27.73
CA ARG A 680 28.89 -12.85 29.04
C ARG A 680 27.91 -14.00 29.24
N TYR A 681 27.43 -14.63 28.17
CA TYR A 681 26.38 -15.63 28.23
C TYR A 681 26.69 -16.79 27.28
N SER A 682 26.25 -18.00 27.63
CA SER A 682 26.37 -19.15 26.73
C SER A 682 25.44 -19.03 25.52
N ASP A 683 25.75 -19.76 24.44
CA ASP A 683 24.92 -19.78 23.21
C ASP A 683 23.47 -20.16 23.51
N ILE A 684 23.24 -21.13 24.41
CA ILE A 684 21.90 -21.55 24.83
C ILE A 684 21.17 -20.42 25.58
N ALA A 685 21.88 -19.67 26.43
CA ALA A 685 21.30 -18.52 27.11
C ALA A 685 20.90 -17.43 26.10
N TRP A 686 21.73 -17.17 25.09
CA TRP A 686 21.39 -16.25 23.99
C TRP A 686 20.18 -16.70 23.17
N ILE A 687 20.07 -17.98 22.83
CA ILE A 687 18.89 -18.53 22.16
C ILE A 687 17.62 -18.25 22.99
N ARG A 688 17.67 -18.44 24.30
CA ARG A 688 16.54 -18.15 25.21
C ARG A 688 16.21 -16.68 25.32
N ILE A 689 17.22 -15.81 25.37
CA ILE A 689 17.05 -14.36 25.40
C ILE A 689 16.35 -13.90 24.12
N TYR A 690 16.86 -14.28 22.94
CA TYR A 690 16.27 -13.88 21.66
C TYR A 690 14.85 -14.40 21.48
N THR A 691 14.59 -15.66 21.85
CA THR A 691 13.25 -16.24 21.75
C THR A 691 12.27 -15.61 22.73
N GLY A 692 12.71 -15.27 23.95
CA GLY A 692 11.91 -14.51 24.90
C GLY A 692 11.56 -13.09 24.40
N ILE A 693 12.53 -12.39 23.82
CA ILE A 693 12.30 -11.07 23.19
C ILE A 693 11.31 -11.17 22.03
N ALA A 694 11.49 -12.16 21.14
CA ALA A 694 10.58 -12.39 20.03
C ALA A 694 9.15 -12.73 20.49
N MET A 695 9.01 -13.53 21.55
CA MET A 695 7.72 -13.87 22.13
C MET A 695 6.96 -12.61 22.57
N LEU A 696 7.60 -11.69 23.28
CA LEU A 696 6.98 -10.43 23.69
C LEU A 696 6.54 -9.59 22.49
N ALA A 697 7.35 -9.59 21.41
CA ALA A 697 7.01 -8.87 20.19
C ALA A 697 5.80 -9.47 19.44
N THR A 698 5.48 -10.76 19.61
CA THR A 698 4.24 -11.32 19.05
C THR A 698 2.97 -10.75 19.70
N ALA A 699 3.04 -10.38 20.99
CA ALA A 699 1.93 -9.69 21.64
C ALA A 699 1.72 -8.30 21.02
N LEU A 700 2.83 -7.57 20.76
CA LEU A 700 2.78 -6.29 20.03
C LEU A 700 2.15 -6.48 18.66
N LEU A 701 2.58 -7.49 17.89
CA LEU A 701 2.01 -7.84 16.58
C LEU A 701 0.49 -8.09 16.65
N GLY A 702 0.01 -8.81 17.66
CA GLY A 702 -1.43 -9.10 17.80
C GLY A 702 -2.29 -7.91 18.22
N THR A 703 -1.68 -6.91 18.87
CA THR A 703 -2.38 -5.69 19.35
C THR A 703 -2.20 -4.47 18.45
N ALA A 704 -1.29 -4.54 17.48
CA ALA A 704 -0.97 -3.42 16.59
C ALA A 704 -2.19 -3.03 15.76
N LYS A 705 -2.64 -1.78 15.92
CA LYS A 705 -3.71 -1.17 15.11
C LYS A 705 -3.19 -0.26 13.99
N GLN A 706 -1.90 0.03 14.01
CA GLN A 706 -1.23 0.94 13.08
C GLN A 706 -0.08 0.20 12.37
N PRO A 707 0.29 0.61 11.14
CA PRO A 707 1.38 0.00 10.38
C PRO A 707 2.70 -0.07 11.13
N LEU A 708 3.04 1.01 11.85
CA LEU A 708 4.28 1.10 12.61
C LEU A 708 4.35 0.06 13.74
N GLY A 709 3.21 -0.30 14.33
CA GLY A 709 3.15 -1.35 15.35
C GLY A 709 3.50 -2.74 14.79
N ILE A 710 3.08 -3.02 13.55
CA ILE A 710 3.44 -4.26 12.83
C ILE A 710 4.93 -4.24 12.49
N LEU A 711 5.43 -3.17 11.88
CA LEU A 711 6.83 -3.03 11.53
C LEU A 711 7.76 -3.08 12.76
N ALA A 712 7.34 -2.49 13.89
CA ALA A 712 8.07 -2.54 15.14
C ALA A 712 8.12 -3.96 15.71
N ALA A 713 7.01 -4.71 15.65
CA ALA A 713 6.99 -6.11 16.05
C ALA A 713 7.94 -6.95 15.17
N ASP A 714 7.88 -6.80 13.86
CA ASP A 714 8.73 -7.55 12.93
C ASP A 714 10.21 -7.22 13.08
N SER A 715 10.52 -5.95 13.31
CA SER A 715 11.87 -5.45 13.61
C SER A 715 12.48 -6.10 14.84
N ILE A 716 11.67 -6.72 15.70
CA ILE A 716 12.12 -7.47 16.89
C ILE A 716 12.06 -8.97 16.62
N ILE A 717 10.93 -9.48 16.12
CA ILE A 717 10.70 -10.92 15.89
C ILE A 717 11.75 -11.47 14.93
N PHE A 718 11.91 -10.85 13.76
CA PHE A 718 12.74 -11.39 12.71
C PHE A 718 14.22 -11.44 13.12
N PRO A 719 14.89 -10.32 13.51
CA PRO A 719 16.30 -10.37 13.91
C PRO A 719 16.56 -11.33 15.07
N SER A 720 15.67 -11.38 16.07
CA SER A 720 15.85 -12.23 17.24
C SER A 720 15.78 -13.71 16.89
N ILE A 721 14.72 -14.13 16.18
CA ILE A 721 14.54 -15.53 15.78
C ILE A 721 15.60 -15.97 14.78
N TYR A 722 16.04 -15.07 13.89
CA TYR A 722 17.09 -15.37 12.94
C TYR A 722 18.45 -15.58 13.62
N LEU A 723 18.82 -14.74 14.59
CA LEU A 723 20.05 -14.90 15.39
C LEU A 723 20.01 -16.13 16.29
N ALA A 724 18.86 -16.43 16.90
CA ALA A 724 18.66 -17.68 17.64
C ALA A 724 18.89 -18.91 16.74
N GLY A 725 18.37 -18.86 15.50
CA GLY A 725 18.61 -19.89 14.48
C GLY A 725 20.08 -20.01 14.09
N ALA A 726 20.81 -18.90 13.95
CA ALA A 726 22.23 -18.92 13.63
C ALA A 726 23.09 -19.58 14.72
N LEU A 727 22.81 -19.29 15.99
CA LEU A 727 23.47 -19.95 17.13
C LEU A 727 23.12 -21.43 17.21
N ASN A 728 21.84 -21.77 17.02
CA ASN A 728 21.38 -23.15 16.97
C ASN A 728 22.07 -23.95 15.85
N MET A 729 22.29 -23.34 14.68
CA MET A 729 23.03 -23.96 13.59
C MET A 729 24.50 -24.22 13.95
N GLY A 730 25.12 -23.33 14.74
CA GLY A 730 26.46 -23.54 15.29
C GLY A 730 26.51 -24.79 16.18
N ILE A 731 25.57 -24.94 17.11
CA ILE A 731 25.44 -26.11 18.00
C ILE A 731 25.18 -27.39 17.20
N LEU A 732 24.30 -27.32 16.19
CA LEU A 732 24.02 -28.45 15.31
C LEU A 732 25.28 -28.89 14.58
N ASN A 733 26.05 -27.96 14.00
CA ASN A 733 27.28 -28.24 13.25
C ASN A 733 28.41 -28.82 14.12
N THR A 734 28.43 -28.54 15.43
CA THR A 734 29.41 -29.14 16.35
C THR A 734 28.95 -30.49 16.92
N SER A 735 27.67 -30.83 16.76
CA SER A 735 27.06 -32.06 17.30
C SER A 735 26.91 -33.18 16.26
N VAL A 736 27.28 -32.95 15.00
CA VAL A 736 27.21 -33.95 13.92
C VAL A 736 28.17 -35.12 14.17
N PHE A 737 27.80 -36.30 13.68
CA PHE A 737 28.57 -37.52 13.85
C PHE A 737 29.69 -37.65 12.80
N PRO A 738 30.65 -38.58 12.98
CA PRO A 738 31.69 -38.84 11.98
C PRO A 738 31.13 -39.19 10.59
N ASP A 739 31.93 -38.90 9.56
CA ASP A 739 31.61 -39.16 8.14
C ASP A 739 31.18 -40.63 7.92
N GLY A 740 30.08 -40.83 7.20
CA GLY A 740 29.53 -42.16 6.87
C GLY A 740 28.48 -42.66 7.87
N SER A 741 28.24 -41.95 8.97
CA SER A 741 27.13 -42.24 9.87
C SER A 741 25.80 -41.67 9.36
N LEU A 742 24.66 -42.22 9.82
CA LEU A 742 23.33 -41.72 9.45
C LEU A 742 23.10 -40.24 9.84
N LEU A 743 23.81 -39.76 10.87
CA LEU A 743 23.74 -38.38 11.36
C LEU A 743 25.07 -37.64 11.13
N ASP A 744 25.79 -37.99 10.06
CA ASP A 744 26.95 -37.22 9.63
C ASP A 744 26.56 -35.81 9.17
N ALA A 745 27.56 -34.98 8.93
CA ALA A 745 27.34 -33.60 8.54
C ALA A 745 26.47 -33.48 7.27
N ASN A 746 26.71 -34.30 6.24
CA ASN A 746 25.99 -34.21 4.97
C ASN A 746 24.51 -34.58 5.14
N ASN A 747 24.23 -35.67 5.85
CA ASN A 747 22.89 -36.17 6.15
C ASN A 747 22.12 -35.19 7.03
N VAL A 748 22.74 -34.67 8.10
CA VAL A 748 22.10 -33.68 8.98
C VAL A 748 21.80 -32.38 8.24
N MET A 749 22.71 -31.89 7.39
CA MET A 749 22.47 -30.70 6.56
C MET A 749 21.29 -30.91 5.60
N LEU A 750 21.17 -32.10 5.01
CA LEU A 750 20.03 -32.45 4.15
C LEU A 750 18.73 -32.48 4.94
N ILE A 751 18.68 -33.22 6.05
CA ILE A 751 17.47 -33.34 6.89
C ILE A 751 17.03 -31.95 7.36
N ASN A 752 17.97 -31.13 7.83
CA ASN A 752 17.70 -29.77 8.21
C ASN A 752 17.21 -28.91 7.04
N GLY A 753 17.78 -29.09 5.84
CA GLY A 753 17.32 -28.45 4.61
C GLY A 753 15.88 -28.80 4.25
N ILE A 754 15.55 -30.09 4.23
CA ILE A 754 14.20 -30.58 3.92
C ILE A 754 13.19 -30.05 4.93
N ILE A 755 13.50 -30.11 6.22
CA ILE A 755 12.57 -29.70 7.25
C ILE A 755 12.48 -28.16 7.32
N SER A 756 13.59 -27.43 7.33
CA SER A 756 13.59 -25.97 7.44
C SER A 756 13.11 -25.28 6.16
N ASN A 757 13.60 -25.67 4.98
CA ASN A 757 13.18 -25.06 3.72
C ASN A 757 11.89 -25.69 3.19
N GLY A 758 11.82 -27.01 3.15
CA GLY A 758 10.70 -27.75 2.54
C GLY A 758 9.42 -27.77 3.36
N ILE A 759 9.50 -27.71 4.69
CA ILE A 759 8.32 -27.63 5.56
C ILE A 759 8.20 -26.21 6.12
N GLY A 760 9.19 -25.76 6.90
CA GLY A 760 9.12 -24.47 7.60
C GLY A 760 8.88 -23.30 6.65
N ARG A 761 9.84 -23.00 5.77
CA ARG A 761 9.79 -21.84 4.86
C ARG A 761 8.77 -21.97 3.72
N PHE A 762 8.39 -23.19 3.36
CA PHE A 762 7.29 -23.43 2.42
C PHE A 762 5.93 -23.13 3.05
N ALA A 763 5.68 -23.67 4.25
CA ALA A 763 4.40 -23.54 4.93
C ALA A 763 4.17 -22.12 5.47
N GLY A 764 5.21 -21.45 5.98
CA GLY A 764 5.11 -20.14 6.61
C GLY A 764 4.27 -19.13 5.82
N PRO A 765 4.59 -18.83 4.54
CA PRO A 765 3.84 -17.88 3.73
C PRO A 765 2.41 -18.30 3.42
N ILE A 766 2.18 -19.60 3.17
CA ILE A 766 0.85 -20.14 2.85
C ILE A 766 -0.07 -19.99 4.06
N PHE A 767 0.39 -20.51 5.21
CA PHE A 767 -0.38 -20.46 6.44
C PHE A 767 -0.57 -19.03 6.92
N SER A 768 0.46 -18.18 6.90
CA SER A 768 0.34 -16.83 7.43
C SER A 768 -0.65 -15.99 6.64
N ARG A 769 -0.59 -16.01 5.30
CA ARG A 769 -1.54 -15.28 4.44
C ARG A 769 -2.96 -15.84 4.51
N SER A 770 -3.11 -17.17 4.53
CA SER A 770 -4.42 -17.82 4.68
C SER A 770 -5.05 -17.49 6.04
N LEU A 771 -4.26 -17.54 7.11
CA LEU A 771 -4.72 -17.26 8.47
C LEU A 771 -5.14 -15.81 8.65
N ILE A 772 -4.41 -14.86 8.05
CA ILE A 772 -4.82 -13.45 8.02
C ILE A 772 -6.12 -13.27 7.25
N ALA A 773 -6.22 -13.84 6.05
CA ALA A 773 -7.40 -13.70 5.21
C ALA A 773 -8.68 -14.28 5.85
N HIS A 774 -8.57 -15.36 6.63
CA HIS A 774 -9.74 -16.03 7.22
C HIS A 774 -10.00 -15.69 8.68
N LEU A 775 -8.96 -15.55 9.51
CA LEU A 775 -9.06 -15.39 10.96
C LEU A 775 -8.46 -14.07 11.47
N GLY A 776 -7.87 -13.26 10.59
CA GLY A 776 -7.30 -11.96 10.90
C GLY A 776 -5.94 -11.98 11.61
N GLN A 777 -5.42 -10.78 11.86
CA GLN A 777 -4.09 -10.53 12.42
C GLN A 777 -3.85 -11.17 13.80
N LYS A 778 -4.87 -11.22 14.66
CA LYS A 778 -4.75 -11.79 16.02
C LYS A 778 -4.47 -13.29 15.98
N ALA A 779 -5.18 -14.03 15.13
CA ALA A 779 -4.96 -15.46 14.96
C ALA A 779 -3.53 -15.73 14.46
N TYR A 780 -3.06 -14.92 13.52
CA TYR A 780 -1.68 -14.97 13.05
C TYR A 780 -0.65 -14.71 14.14
N ALA A 781 -0.83 -13.67 14.95
CA ALA A 781 0.04 -13.38 16.08
C ALA A 781 0.07 -14.53 17.11
N SER A 782 -1.08 -15.15 17.40
CA SER A 782 -1.14 -16.34 18.26
C SER A 782 -0.39 -17.53 17.67
N CYS A 783 -0.49 -17.76 16.37
CA CYS A 783 0.28 -18.80 15.68
C CYS A 783 1.80 -18.57 15.81
N GLN A 784 2.25 -17.33 15.62
CA GLN A 784 3.65 -16.96 15.83
C GLN A 784 4.10 -17.17 17.27
N ALA A 785 3.27 -16.78 18.25
CA ALA A 785 3.55 -16.99 19.67
C ALA A 785 3.71 -18.47 20.02
N LEU A 786 2.83 -19.34 19.51
CA LEU A 786 2.90 -20.79 19.71
C LEU A 786 4.18 -21.39 19.10
N ALA A 787 4.55 -20.97 17.88
CA ALA A 787 5.78 -21.42 17.23
C ALA A 787 7.02 -20.98 18.03
N ILE A 788 7.10 -19.72 18.46
CA ILE A 788 8.21 -19.20 19.27
C ILE A 788 8.26 -19.87 20.65
N GLY A 789 7.11 -20.14 21.26
CA GLY A 789 7.03 -20.84 22.55
C GLY A 789 7.56 -22.26 22.47
N SER A 790 7.29 -22.94 21.35
CA SER A 790 7.82 -24.27 21.06
C SER A 790 9.34 -24.25 20.91
N ILE A 791 9.92 -23.20 20.30
CA ILE A 791 11.37 -22.99 20.24
C ILE A 791 11.94 -22.82 21.66
N LEU A 792 11.33 -21.96 22.47
CA LEU A 792 11.78 -21.70 23.84
C LEU A 792 11.76 -22.99 24.70
N ALA A 793 10.68 -23.76 24.62
CA ALA A 793 10.56 -25.04 25.33
C ALA A 793 11.63 -26.05 24.89
N SER A 794 11.86 -26.16 23.58
CA SER A 794 12.83 -27.10 22.99
C SER A 794 14.29 -26.74 23.31
N SER A 795 14.59 -25.45 23.55
CA SER A 795 15.92 -25.00 24.00
C SER A 795 16.36 -25.59 25.36
N GLY A 796 15.43 -26.22 26.10
CA GLY A 796 15.72 -27.03 27.28
C GLY A 796 16.63 -28.22 26.98
N MET A 797 16.40 -28.87 25.84
CA MET A 797 17.06 -30.11 25.43
C MET A 797 18.49 -29.90 24.91
N LEU A 798 18.86 -28.65 24.60
CA LEU A 798 20.21 -28.31 24.14
C LEU A 798 21.27 -28.28 25.26
N ARG A 799 20.86 -28.40 26.53
CA ARG A 799 21.81 -28.40 27.66
C ARG A 799 22.63 -29.70 27.65
N ALA A 800 23.94 -29.57 27.66
CA ALA A 800 24.84 -30.69 27.93
C ALA A 800 24.47 -31.36 29.28
N PRO A 801 24.56 -32.69 29.40
CA PRO A 801 24.44 -33.36 30.69
C PRO A 801 25.55 -32.80 31.59
N MET A 802 25.17 -32.37 32.79
CA MET A 802 26.12 -31.99 33.85
C MET A 802 26.93 -33.19 34.30
#